data_AF-A0A3B4GBD9-F1
#
_entry.id   AF-A0A3B4GBD9-F1
#
_cell.length_a   1.000
_cell.length_b   1.000
_cell.length_c   1.000
_cell.angle_alpha   90.00
_cell.angle_beta   90.00
_cell.angle_gamma   90.00
#
_symmetry.space_group_name_H-M   'P 1'
#
loop_
_entity.id
_entity.type
_entity.pdbx_description
1 polymer ?
#
loop_
_entity_poly.entity_id
_entity_poly.type
_entity_poly.pdbx_seq_one_letter_code
_entity_poly.pdbx_strand_id
1 'polypeptide(L)'
;VEDDLRQLKPSLEKVTVSEGRTTLNTQALDIRKHAEDCLKTVNKQQLVLPPIEDLQKKTISKSLPVDIPRYLFTIRSGQVDPMAADFCHFKQCFVLCWSSVVDVLEALQKLLREFAVPLAKVGGERLVELSHVWDSGWSKAPSAMPVLSVLENWEEVSELISHPGQRYKGEGGIEAAAIHIQSSWRRYLARTAYLCHCRRKWAAGTIAISWLMHAQLCRVRKALQARRFSQLENSRSRAQHLAANWKRIQSFKRTIIHIPSLYSQRKRLNLRGFDILQNIQMSRLCDIRENVEVIYICPQHLGNDILDYYTSLLKCDGATDGADTTTARASSSVRRYIILTPEAVDYFPTHNMCLSTLLKYSPQTLKHIRNLIQGKHAYIVGGIAHVDDLAVADELGLPILGPEPAIAQHYSTKSGGRRIFVGAEVDVPPGQGDIYSLNQLHETLAELMTQNTDVQRWLFKIDSEDGSHGTAYCDTCHLSCYKWALQEYHRYGPELWNPKCIQETVLLRYLDEIPEWLTHYAQPAKTSCYPNWACFLKTFLRQGVVEAYPPSNSVTCLTVDLLLEPGGEVTMFSCGDQLHGGCKLEAIGSIVPQSSVHPETLHSICTRVGRACLQRRIVGYVSVDLVSFLDHNTMEKKVWAVDLDITYSNQLAMTQMLLMMTGGTLNCRTGCLEAPMPISEKAPVGNLCAVIGNHLFHSDLSMLYNKVFLMMCKAHGIRFNKKTKQGTVFTLFDSSKRSSIGMTVSEDLQRALATFARHLSVIHQEISIPKSQGETNFM
;
A
#
# COMPACT_ATOMS: atom_id res chain seq x y z
N VAL A 1 10.39 25.72 -22.94
CA VAL A 1 9.38 25.00 -22.12
C VAL A 1 9.67 25.14 -20.63
N GLU A 2 10.81 24.68 -20.11
CA GLU A 2 11.18 24.96 -18.70
C GLU A 2 11.35 26.46 -18.41
N ASP A 3 12.01 27.20 -19.30
CA ASP A 3 12.13 28.66 -19.15
C ASP A 3 10.80 29.40 -19.31
N ASP A 4 9.92 28.92 -20.20
CA ASP A 4 8.57 29.48 -20.36
C ASP A 4 7.69 29.21 -19.12
N LEU A 5 7.85 28.04 -18.48
CA LEU A 5 7.17 27.68 -17.24
C LEU A 5 7.69 28.49 -16.04
N ARG A 6 8.99 28.86 -16.02
CA ARG A 6 9.57 29.76 -15.01
C ARG A 6 9.05 31.18 -15.16
N GLN A 7 8.84 31.66 -16.39
CA GLN A 7 8.29 32.99 -16.65
C GLN A 7 6.77 33.10 -16.40
N LEU A 8 6.03 31.99 -16.41
CA LEU A 8 4.58 31.95 -16.15
C LEU A 8 4.22 31.92 -14.65
N LYS A 9 5.16 31.52 -13.79
CA LYS A 9 4.96 31.39 -12.34
C LYS A 9 4.56 32.71 -11.63
N PRO A 10 5.18 33.88 -11.94
CA PRO A 10 4.80 35.16 -11.32
C PRO A 10 3.41 35.66 -11.78
N SER A 11 2.99 35.27 -12.98
CA SER A 11 1.71 35.66 -13.57
C SER A 11 0.53 34.90 -12.96
N LEU A 12 0.76 33.65 -12.53
CA LEU A 12 -0.23 32.84 -11.82
C LEU A 12 -0.42 33.30 -10.36
N GLU A 13 0.65 33.72 -9.68
CA GLU A 13 0.56 34.29 -8.32
C GLU A 13 -0.21 35.61 -8.26
N LYS A 14 -0.16 36.42 -9.33
CA LYS A 14 -0.97 37.65 -9.44
C LYS A 14 -2.47 37.38 -9.61
N VAL A 15 -2.87 36.23 -10.19
CA VAL A 15 -4.29 35.89 -10.36
C VAL A 15 -4.92 35.46 -9.04
N THR A 16 -4.17 34.78 -8.17
CA THR A 16 -4.65 34.32 -6.85
C THR A 16 -4.95 35.44 -5.85
N VAL A 17 -4.48 36.68 -6.08
CA VAL A 17 -4.66 37.81 -5.14
C VAL A 17 -5.89 38.67 -5.47
N SER A 18 -6.59 38.42 -6.59
CA SER A 18 -7.71 39.26 -7.06
C SER A 18 -9.11 38.61 -7.02
N GLU A 19 -9.34 37.64 -6.14
CA GLU A 19 -10.71 37.13 -5.88
C GLU A 19 -11.51 38.11 -5.00
N GLY A 20 -11.91 39.22 -5.58
CA GLY A 20 -12.77 40.22 -4.97
C GLY A 20 -13.59 40.95 -6.03
N ARG A 21 -14.66 40.31 -6.50
CA ARG A 21 -15.65 40.81 -7.49
C ARG A 21 -15.13 41.02 -8.91
N THR A 22 -15.41 40.07 -9.81
CA THR A 22 -15.98 40.35 -11.14
C THR A 22 -16.47 39.06 -11.80
N THR A 23 -17.66 39.10 -12.37
CA THR A 23 -18.30 38.06 -13.19
C THR A 23 -17.46 37.70 -14.41
N LEU A 24 -17.07 36.43 -14.54
CA LEU A 24 -16.33 35.91 -15.70
C LEU A 24 -17.26 35.66 -16.90
N ASN A 25 -17.14 36.56 -17.88
CA ASN A 25 -17.85 36.63 -19.14
C ASN A 25 -17.36 35.55 -20.13
N THR A 26 -18.31 34.90 -20.82
CA THR A 26 -18.30 34.28 -22.17
C THR A 26 -17.09 33.47 -22.71
N GLN A 27 -15.83 33.76 -22.40
CA GLN A 27 -14.64 33.01 -22.86
C GLN A 27 -14.47 31.62 -22.22
N ALA A 28 -14.98 31.43 -21.00
CA ALA A 28 -14.92 30.12 -20.33
C ALA A 28 -15.82 29.05 -20.99
N LEU A 29 -16.86 29.48 -21.72
CA LEU A 29 -17.77 28.57 -22.43
C LEU A 29 -17.12 28.01 -23.70
N ASP A 30 -16.35 28.83 -24.42
CA ASP A 30 -15.67 28.43 -25.66
C ASP A 30 -14.52 27.47 -25.39
N ILE A 31 -13.75 27.68 -24.32
CA ILE A 31 -12.66 26.77 -23.92
C ILE A 31 -13.20 25.38 -23.57
N ARG A 32 -14.38 25.32 -22.93
CA ARG A 32 -15.02 24.06 -22.55
C ARG A 32 -15.52 23.28 -23.78
N LYS A 33 -16.14 23.99 -24.74
CA LYS A 33 -16.62 23.41 -26.00
C LYS A 33 -15.47 22.89 -26.86
N HIS A 34 -14.36 23.64 -26.92
CA HIS A 34 -13.17 23.25 -27.67
C HIS A 34 -12.43 22.06 -27.05
N ALA A 35 -12.43 21.94 -25.72
CA ALA A 35 -11.86 20.78 -25.02
C ALA A 35 -12.67 19.49 -25.25
N GLU A 36 -14.00 19.59 -25.32
CA GLU A 36 -14.89 18.45 -25.63
C GLU A 36 -14.72 17.96 -27.08
N ASP A 37 -14.50 18.88 -28.04
CA ASP A 37 -14.23 18.53 -29.43
C ASP A 37 -12.84 17.88 -29.61
N CYS A 38 -11.82 18.33 -28.88
CA CYS A 38 -10.51 17.68 -28.85
C CYS A 38 -10.60 16.22 -28.34
N LEU A 39 -11.38 15.97 -27.29
CA LEU A 39 -11.58 14.62 -26.74
C LEU A 39 -12.27 13.67 -27.72
N LYS A 40 -13.23 14.15 -28.51
CA LYS A 40 -13.89 13.34 -29.57
C LYS A 40 -12.96 13.00 -30.73
N THR A 41 -11.97 13.85 -31.00
CA THR A 41 -11.04 13.68 -32.12
C THR A 41 -9.96 12.64 -31.78
N VAL A 42 -9.49 12.61 -30.54
CA VAL A 42 -8.46 11.67 -30.06
C VAL A 42 -8.97 10.22 -30.01
N ASN A 43 -10.24 9.99 -29.68
CA ASN A 43 -10.82 8.64 -29.61
C ASN A 43 -11.08 7.98 -30.98
N LYS A 44 -10.94 8.69 -32.10
CA LYS A 44 -11.23 8.18 -33.46
C LYS A 44 -10.02 7.75 -34.28
N GLN A 45 -8.79 7.96 -33.81
CA GLN A 45 -7.57 7.60 -34.57
C GLN A 45 -6.88 6.37 -33.96
N GLN A 46 -7.30 5.18 -34.38
CA GLN A 46 -6.43 4.00 -34.39
C GLN A 46 -5.33 4.22 -35.44
N LEU A 47 -4.08 4.27 -34.99
CA LEU A 47 -2.89 4.36 -35.84
C LEU A 47 -2.67 3.02 -36.56
N VAL A 48 -2.98 2.97 -37.86
CA VAL A 48 -2.49 1.96 -38.79
C VAL A 48 -1.59 2.66 -39.80
N LEU A 49 -0.30 2.28 -39.82
CA LEU A 49 0.67 2.74 -40.82
C LEU A 49 0.54 1.89 -42.10
N PRO A 50 0.53 2.48 -43.31
CA PRO A 50 0.57 1.72 -44.56
C PRO A 50 2.02 1.37 -44.95
N PRO A 51 2.25 0.28 -45.71
CA PRO A 51 3.57 -0.14 -46.15
C PRO A 51 4.04 0.64 -47.40
N ILE A 52 5.36 0.71 -47.57
CA ILE A 52 6.06 1.38 -48.67
C ILE A 52 6.33 0.35 -49.78
N GLU A 53 5.86 0.60 -51.00
CA GLU A 53 6.22 -0.18 -52.19
C GLU A 53 7.36 0.50 -52.98
N ASP A 54 8.36 -0.31 -53.33
CA ASP A 54 9.51 0.01 -54.17
C ASP A 54 9.11 0.05 -55.66
N LEU A 55 9.40 1.16 -56.34
CA LEU A 55 9.24 1.31 -57.80
C LEU A 55 10.62 1.28 -58.47
N GLN A 56 11.07 0.10 -58.89
CA GLN A 56 12.16 -0.06 -59.85
C GLN A 56 11.65 -0.47 -61.25
N LYS A 57 12.12 0.30 -62.25
CA LYS A 57 12.44 -0.05 -63.64
C LYS A 57 11.31 -0.53 -64.55
N LYS A 58 11.06 0.24 -65.62
CA LYS A 58 10.97 -0.25 -67.01
C LYS A 58 10.95 0.92 -67.99
N THR A 59 12.05 1.13 -68.71
CA THR A 59 12.02 1.82 -70.01
C THR A 59 12.74 0.93 -71.00
N ILE A 60 11.97 0.35 -71.92
CA ILE A 60 12.47 -0.49 -73.01
C ILE A 60 12.78 0.42 -74.18
N SER A 61 14.02 0.37 -74.66
CA SER A 61 14.46 0.92 -75.93
C SER A 61 13.99 0.04 -77.10
N LYS A 62 13.57 0.67 -78.19
CA LYS A 62 13.62 0.09 -79.54
C LYS A 62 14.04 1.17 -80.53
N SER A 63 15.21 0.96 -81.12
CA SER A 63 15.73 1.66 -82.29
C SER A 63 15.21 1.00 -83.57
N LEU A 64 14.92 1.81 -84.58
CA LEU A 64 14.84 1.42 -85.99
C LEU A 64 15.78 2.35 -86.76
N PRO A 65 16.66 1.85 -87.64
CA PRO A 65 17.58 2.68 -88.40
C PRO A 65 16.90 3.11 -89.71
N VAL A 66 16.66 4.41 -89.84
CA VAL A 66 16.39 5.06 -91.13
C VAL A 66 17.38 6.21 -91.20
N ASP A 67 18.27 6.20 -92.19
CA ASP A 67 19.16 7.34 -92.49
C ASP A 67 18.30 8.50 -93.00
N ILE A 68 17.80 9.28 -92.05
CA ILE A 68 17.17 10.58 -92.30
C ILE A 68 18.29 11.62 -92.32
N PRO A 69 18.34 12.54 -93.30
CA PRO A 69 19.35 13.59 -93.32
C PRO A 69 19.24 14.46 -92.06
N ARG A 70 20.25 14.42 -91.19
CA ARG A 70 20.26 15.17 -89.93
C ARG A 70 20.27 16.67 -90.18
N TYR A 71 19.12 17.33 -89.95
CA TYR A 71 19.01 18.78 -90.00
C TYR A 71 19.45 19.39 -88.65
N LEU A 72 20.75 19.69 -88.51
CA LEU A 72 21.31 20.32 -87.32
C LEU A 72 21.46 21.83 -87.53
N PHE A 73 21.00 22.63 -86.57
CA PHE A 73 21.30 24.07 -86.53
C PHE A 73 21.62 24.52 -85.10
N THR A 74 22.25 25.69 -84.97
CA THR A 74 22.71 26.21 -83.68
C THR A 74 21.93 27.45 -83.26
N ILE A 75 21.61 27.50 -81.96
CA ILE A 75 21.07 28.68 -81.28
C ILE A 75 22.22 29.28 -80.46
N ARG A 76 22.54 30.55 -80.71
CA ARG A 76 23.58 31.28 -79.99
C ARG A 76 22.93 32.32 -79.10
N SER A 77 23.26 32.33 -77.81
CA SER A 77 22.66 33.23 -76.80
C SER A 77 21.12 33.29 -76.86
N GLY A 78 20.48 32.14 -77.11
CA GLY A 78 19.02 32.03 -77.21
C GLY A 78 18.38 32.65 -78.46
N GLN A 79 19.16 33.03 -79.48
CA GLN A 79 18.66 33.49 -80.78
C GLN A 79 19.16 32.60 -81.92
N VAL A 80 18.29 32.36 -82.90
CA VAL A 80 18.62 31.71 -84.17
C VAL A 80 19.00 32.79 -85.20
N ASP A 81 20.09 32.60 -85.93
CA ASP A 81 20.41 33.46 -87.08
C ASP A 81 19.53 33.06 -88.28
N PRO A 82 18.60 33.93 -88.74
CA PRO A 82 17.68 33.60 -89.82
C PRO A 82 18.36 33.49 -91.19
N MET A 83 19.63 33.92 -91.33
CA MET A 83 20.41 33.84 -92.56
C MET A 83 21.40 32.68 -92.58
N ALA A 84 21.52 31.92 -91.48
CA ALA A 84 22.38 30.75 -91.42
C ALA A 84 21.93 29.68 -92.42
N ALA A 85 22.86 29.20 -93.25
CA ALA A 85 22.58 28.24 -94.32
C ALA A 85 21.87 26.98 -93.79
N ASP A 86 22.29 26.48 -92.63
CA ASP A 86 21.81 25.28 -91.95
C ASP A 86 20.34 25.45 -91.49
N PHE A 87 20.00 26.63 -90.97
CA PHE A 87 18.65 26.96 -90.53
C PHE A 87 17.71 27.27 -91.71
N CYS A 88 18.20 27.94 -92.75
CA CYS A 88 17.47 28.16 -94.00
C CYS A 88 17.10 26.83 -94.67
N HIS A 89 18.05 25.88 -94.69
CA HIS A 89 17.83 24.54 -95.23
C HIS A 89 16.80 23.76 -94.40
N PHE A 90 16.90 23.77 -93.07
CA PHE A 90 15.88 23.19 -92.18
C PHE A 90 14.49 23.82 -92.42
N LYS A 91 14.40 25.15 -92.47
CA LYS A 91 13.14 25.87 -92.68
C LYS A 91 12.50 25.56 -94.04
N GLN A 92 13.30 25.39 -95.10
CA GLN A 92 12.81 25.03 -96.44
C GLN A 92 12.31 23.58 -96.51
N CYS A 93 12.90 22.65 -95.77
CA CYS A 93 12.47 21.24 -95.75
C CYS A 93 11.18 21.02 -94.95
N PHE A 94 10.86 21.87 -93.97
CA PHE A 94 9.69 21.72 -93.09
C PHE A 94 8.64 22.84 -93.24
N VAL A 95 8.52 23.45 -94.42
CA VAL A 95 7.58 24.56 -94.70
C VAL A 95 6.13 24.22 -94.38
N LEU A 96 5.70 22.97 -94.66
CA LEU A 96 4.31 22.53 -94.48
C LEU A 96 3.88 22.40 -93.01
N CYS A 97 4.82 22.21 -92.07
CA CYS A 97 4.56 22.14 -90.63
C CYS A 97 5.24 23.29 -89.85
N TRP A 98 5.64 24.36 -90.54
CA TRP A 98 6.42 25.44 -89.94
C TRP A 98 5.67 26.16 -88.81
N SER A 99 4.34 26.31 -88.91
CA SER A 99 3.53 26.97 -87.87
C SER A 99 3.62 26.29 -86.51
N SER A 100 3.57 24.95 -86.44
CA SER A 100 3.69 24.21 -85.17
C SER A 100 5.13 24.19 -84.66
N VAL A 101 6.11 24.15 -85.56
CA VAL A 101 7.54 24.16 -85.22
C VAL A 101 7.96 25.52 -84.64
N VAL A 102 7.38 26.62 -85.14
CA VAL A 102 7.68 27.98 -84.66
C VAL A 102 7.31 28.16 -83.19
N ASP A 103 6.16 27.66 -82.73
CA ASP A 103 5.73 27.80 -81.33
C ASP A 103 6.70 27.09 -80.37
N VAL A 104 7.14 25.88 -80.72
CA VAL A 104 8.11 25.12 -79.92
C VAL A 104 9.50 25.75 -79.98
N LEU A 105 9.90 26.24 -81.16
CA LEU A 105 11.18 26.91 -81.35
C LEU A 105 11.22 28.25 -80.59
N GLU A 106 10.11 28.97 -80.50
CA GLU A 106 9.98 30.19 -79.70
C GLU A 106 10.02 29.87 -78.20
N ALA A 107 9.35 28.80 -77.75
CA ALA A 107 9.42 28.32 -76.38
C ALA A 107 10.86 27.88 -76.00
N LEU A 108 11.57 27.20 -76.90
CA LEU A 108 12.97 26.80 -76.73
C LEU A 108 13.89 28.03 -76.69
N GLN A 109 13.76 28.97 -77.63
CA GLN A 109 14.54 30.22 -77.61
C GLN A 109 14.27 31.04 -76.34
N LYS A 110 13.02 31.12 -75.89
CA LYS A 110 12.64 31.79 -74.65
C LYS A 110 13.29 31.13 -73.43
N LEU A 111 13.24 29.79 -73.33
CA LEU A 111 13.90 29.05 -72.25
C LEU A 111 15.41 29.30 -72.24
N LEU A 112 16.07 29.21 -73.41
CA LEU A 112 17.51 29.45 -73.54
C LEU A 112 17.91 30.90 -73.19
N ARG A 113 17.06 31.89 -73.50
CA ARG A 113 17.24 33.29 -73.10
C ARG A 113 17.04 33.50 -71.60
N GLU A 114 16.00 32.90 -71.01
CA GLU A 114 15.71 33.00 -69.57
C GLU A 114 16.81 32.39 -68.69
N PHE A 115 17.53 31.38 -69.19
CA PHE A 115 18.64 30.72 -68.48
C PHE A 115 20.04 31.13 -68.98
N ALA A 116 20.14 32.14 -69.85
CA ALA A 116 21.40 32.65 -70.40
C ALA A 116 22.31 31.53 -70.97
N VAL A 117 21.75 30.64 -71.79
CA VAL A 117 22.50 29.54 -72.40
C VAL A 117 23.30 30.08 -73.60
N PRO A 118 24.64 29.94 -73.61
CA PRO A 118 25.49 30.57 -74.63
C PRO A 118 25.40 29.87 -75.99
N LEU A 119 25.26 28.54 -76.01
CA LEU A 119 25.19 27.74 -77.23
C LEU A 119 24.30 26.51 -77.02
N ALA A 120 23.36 26.29 -77.93
CA ALA A 120 22.54 25.08 -77.99
C ALA A 120 22.51 24.53 -79.43
N LYS A 121 22.76 23.23 -79.58
CA LYS A 121 22.69 22.50 -80.86
C LYS A 121 21.34 21.79 -80.94
N VAL A 122 20.53 22.14 -81.93
CA VAL A 122 19.13 21.68 -82.04
C VAL A 122 19.02 20.63 -83.13
N GLY A 123 18.53 19.44 -82.78
CA GLY A 123 18.16 18.42 -83.76
C GLY A 123 16.81 18.74 -84.38
N GLY A 124 16.79 19.15 -85.65
CA GLY A 124 15.58 19.59 -86.35
C GLY A 124 14.46 18.54 -86.40
N GLU A 125 14.80 17.26 -86.55
CA GLU A 125 13.86 16.15 -86.55
C GLU A 125 13.13 16.02 -85.20
N ARG A 126 13.88 16.07 -84.08
CA ARG A 126 13.32 16.01 -82.73
C ARG A 126 12.44 17.22 -82.42
N LEU A 127 12.77 18.39 -82.98
CA LEU A 127 11.98 19.60 -82.82
C LEU A 127 10.61 19.45 -83.50
N VAL A 128 10.59 18.87 -84.70
CA VAL A 128 9.37 18.59 -85.46
C VAL A 128 8.53 17.52 -84.75
N GLU A 129 9.15 16.43 -84.26
CA GLU A 129 8.48 15.40 -83.46
C GLU A 129 7.82 15.98 -82.20
N LEU A 130 8.53 16.87 -81.47
CA LEU A 130 7.97 17.53 -80.30
C LEU A 130 6.81 18.47 -80.67
N SER A 131 6.87 19.12 -81.84
CA SER A 131 5.79 20.00 -82.32
C SER A 131 4.48 19.27 -82.59
N HIS A 132 4.52 17.99 -82.95
CA HIS A 132 3.31 17.17 -83.13
C HIS A 132 2.61 16.81 -81.81
N VAL A 133 3.33 16.84 -80.70
CA VAL A 133 2.82 16.54 -79.34
C VAL A 133 2.61 17.83 -78.54
N TRP A 134 2.99 18.99 -79.09
CA TRP A 134 2.92 20.28 -78.40
C TRP A 134 1.49 20.81 -78.33
N ASP A 135 0.87 20.67 -77.17
CA ASP A 135 -0.47 21.19 -76.92
C ASP A 135 -0.39 22.70 -76.64
N SER A 136 -0.94 23.53 -77.53
CA SER A 136 -0.88 25.00 -77.49
C SER A 136 -1.76 25.63 -76.39
N GLY A 137 -2.04 24.89 -75.31
CA GLY A 137 -2.83 25.31 -74.16
C GLY A 137 -2.06 26.20 -73.20
N TRP A 138 -2.21 27.51 -73.33
CA TRP A 138 -1.67 28.60 -72.48
C TRP A 138 -2.12 28.56 -71.00
N SER A 139 -1.76 27.54 -70.22
CA SER A 139 -2.06 27.54 -68.77
C SER A 139 -1.08 26.81 -67.86
N LYS A 140 -0.05 26.14 -68.38
CA LYS A 140 1.09 25.66 -67.59
C LYS A 140 2.38 25.94 -68.35
N ALA A 141 3.35 26.59 -67.72
CA ALA A 141 4.70 26.69 -68.27
C ALA A 141 5.18 25.26 -68.58
N PRO A 142 5.65 24.96 -69.80
CA PRO A 142 6.11 23.63 -70.14
C PRO A 142 7.21 23.23 -69.16
N SER A 143 7.21 21.98 -68.69
CA SER A 143 8.35 21.48 -67.93
C SER A 143 9.59 21.63 -68.80
N ALA A 144 10.74 22.01 -68.23
CA ALA A 144 11.94 22.24 -69.04
C ALA A 144 12.41 20.96 -69.78
N MET A 145 12.04 19.79 -69.27
CA MET A 145 12.53 18.49 -69.74
C MET A 145 12.13 18.11 -71.19
N PRO A 146 10.87 18.26 -71.65
CA PRO A 146 10.50 17.96 -73.04
C PRO A 146 11.08 18.95 -74.05
N VAL A 147 11.29 20.22 -73.67
CA VAL A 147 11.87 21.24 -74.56
C VAL A 147 13.38 21.03 -74.74
N LEU A 148 14.06 20.55 -73.70
CA LEU A 148 15.50 20.27 -73.73
C LEU A 148 15.87 18.96 -74.46
N SER A 149 14.95 18.01 -74.59
CA SER A 149 15.22 16.72 -75.27
C SER A 149 15.49 16.87 -76.78
N VAL A 150 15.13 18.02 -77.35
CA VAL A 150 15.39 18.39 -78.74
C VAL A 150 16.86 18.74 -79.00
N LEU A 151 17.61 19.06 -77.94
CA LEU A 151 19.01 19.45 -78.06
C LEU A 151 19.93 18.23 -78.22
N GLU A 152 20.93 18.32 -79.08
CA GLU A 152 21.98 17.31 -79.16
C GLU A 152 22.97 17.44 -78.00
N ASN A 153 23.30 18.68 -77.60
CA ASN A 153 24.12 18.96 -76.41
C ASN A 153 23.26 19.15 -75.15
N TRP A 154 22.18 18.38 -75.02
CA TRP A 154 21.23 18.53 -73.91
C TRP A 154 21.88 18.30 -72.54
N GLU A 155 22.89 17.42 -72.43
CA GLU A 155 23.59 17.15 -71.16
C GLU A 155 24.28 18.42 -70.64
N GLU A 156 25.04 19.12 -71.48
CA GLU A 156 25.72 20.37 -71.16
C GLU A 156 24.73 21.49 -70.79
N VAL A 157 23.64 21.61 -71.58
CA VAL A 157 22.63 22.66 -71.36
C VAL A 157 21.79 22.37 -70.12
N SER A 158 21.44 21.11 -69.86
CA SER A 158 20.70 20.68 -68.69
C SER A 158 21.51 20.88 -67.41
N GLU A 159 22.81 20.56 -67.45
CA GLU A 159 23.72 20.82 -66.34
C GLU A 159 23.75 22.33 -66.05
N LEU A 160 23.93 23.17 -67.08
CA LEU A 160 23.93 24.63 -66.92
C LEU A 160 22.61 25.17 -66.35
N ILE A 161 21.46 24.73 -66.86
CA ILE A 161 20.13 25.15 -66.38
C ILE A 161 19.88 24.75 -64.92
N SER A 162 20.44 23.60 -64.51
CA SER A 162 20.30 23.07 -63.15
C SER A 162 21.19 23.80 -62.13
N HIS A 163 22.16 24.60 -62.57
CA HIS A 163 23.02 25.35 -61.67
C HIS A 163 22.22 26.42 -60.90
N PRO A 164 22.28 26.41 -59.55
CA PRO A 164 21.61 27.43 -58.74
C PRO A 164 22.03 28.84 -59.15
N GLY A 165 21.04 29.69 -59.41
CA GLY A 165 21.26 31.08 -59.81
C GLY A 165 21.41 31.32 -61.31
N GLN A 166 21.49 30.27 -62.14
CA GLN A 166 21.59 30.44 -63.60
C GLN A 166 20.36 31.13 -64.20
N ARG A 167 19.14 30.83 -63.70
CA ARG A 167 17.89 31.50 -64.11
C ARG A 167 17.91 33.02 -63.92
N TYR A 168 18.71 33.54 -62.99
CA TYR A 168 18.75 34.97 -62.67
C TYR A 168 19.73 35.74 -63.56
N LYS A 169 20.54 35.06 -64.38
CA LYS A 169 21.48 35.68 -65.33
C LYS A 169 20.85 35.96 -66.69
N GLY A 170 19.73 35.31 -67.01
CA GLY A 170 19.05 35.44 -68.30
C GLY A 170 18.00 36.55 -68.33
N GLU A 171 17.22 36.55 -69.40
CA GLU A 171 16.17 37.54 -69.64
C GLU A 171 15.11 37.51 -68.50
N GLY A 172 14.75 38.69 -67.99
CA GLY A 172 13.85 38.83 -66.83
C GLY A 172 14.42 38.28 -65.51
N GLY A 173 15.74 38.09 -65.41
CA GLY A 173 16.40 37.48 -64.26
C GLY A 173 16.27 38.28 -62.96
N ILE A 174 16.22 39.62 -63.05
CA ILE A 174 16.03 40.52 -61.90
C ILE A 174 14.63 40.36 -61.33
N GLU A 175 13.58 40.34 -62.16
CA GLU A 175 12.20 40.11 -61.72
C GLU A 175 12.02 38.70 -61.16
N ALA A 176 12.59 37.69 -61.81
CA ALA A 176 12.53 36.30 -61.34
C ALA A 176 13.23 36.14 -59.98
N ALA A 177 14.39 36.78 -59.78
CA ALA A 177 15.08 36.81 -58.49
C ALA A 177 14.25 37.55 -57.43
N ALA A 178 13.68 38.72 -57.76
CA ALA A 178 12.84 39.49 -56.86
C ALA A 178 11.59 38.67 -56.43
N ILE A 179 10.91 38.03 -57.37
CA ILE A 179 9.76 37.15 -57.10
C ILE A 179 10.17 35.97 -56.22
N HIS A 180 11.30 35.32 -56.51
CA HIS A 180 11.79 34.20 -55.71
C HIS A 180 12.16 34.62 -54.28
N ILE A 181 12.86 35.75 -54.12
CA ILE A 181 13.23 36.31 -52.81
C ILE A 181 11.97 36.70 -52.03
N GLN A 182 11.05 37.45 -52.63
CA GLN A 182 9.82 37.90 -51.99
C GLN A 182 8.91 36.73 -51.61
N SER A 183 8.74 35.74 -52.48
CA SER A 183 7.92 34.56 -52.18
C SER A 183 8.56 33.68 -51.10
N SER A 184 9.88 33.50 -51.13
CA SER A 184 10.63 32.80 -50.09
C SER A 184 10.51 33.49 -48.73
N TRP A 185 10.63 34.82 -48.69
CA TRP A 185 10.48 35.61 -47.48
C TRP A 185 9.04 35.58 -46.93
N ARG A 186 8.03 35.77 -47.79
CA ARG A 186 6.61 35.63 -47.42
C ARG A 186 6.31 34.24 -46.85
N ARG A 187 6.83 33.18 -47.47
CA ARG A 187 6.72 31.80 -46.97
C ARG A 187 7.40 31.62 -45.63
N TYR A 188 8.60 32.17 -45.44
CA TYR A 188 9.33 32.12 -44.17
C TYR A 188 8.54 32.80 -43.04
N LEU A 189 8.02 34.01 -43.28
CA LEU A 189 7.22 34.74 -42.31
C LEU A 189 5.93 34.00 -41.97
N ALA A 190 5.17 33.54 -42.97
CA ALA A 190 3.94 32.79 -42.76
C ALA A 190 4.19 31.47 -42.02
N ARG A 191 5.25 30.73 -42.37
CA ARG A 191 5.65 29.50 -41.67
C ARG A 191 6.03 29.78 -40.22
N THR A 192 6.81 30.82 -39.98
CA THR A 192 7.22 31.21 -38.62
C THR A 192 6.01 31.58 -37.76
N ALA A 193 5.09 32.39 -38.30
CA ALA A 193 3.84 32.74 -37.63
C ALA A 193 2.96 31.51 -37.34
N TYR A 194 2.82 30.60 -38.31
CA TYR A 194 2.10 29.33 -38.14
C TYR A 194 2.73 28.45 -37.05
N LEU A 195 4.06 28.29 -37.04
CA LEU A 195 4.75 27.52 -36.01
C LEU A 195 4.57 28.15 -34.61
N CYS A 196 4.63 29.48 -34.50
CA CYS A 196 4.31 30.19 -33.26
C CYS A 196 2.86 29.96 -32.82
N HIS A 197 1.89 30.01 -33.74
CA HIS A 197 0.49 29.70 -33.45
C HIS A 197 0.31 28.26 -32.97
N CYS A 198 0.91 27.27 -33.65
CA CYS A 198 0.88 25.87 -33.25
C CYS A 198 1.47 25.65 -31.85
N ARG A 199 2.60 26.29 -31.55
CA ARG A 199 3.21 26.25 -30.20
C ARG A 199 2.27 26.81 -29.13
N ARG A 200 1.64 27.97 -29.39
CA ARG A 200 0.67 28.59 -28.47
C ARG A 200 -0.58 27.72 -28.28
N LYS A 201 -1.11 27.14 -29.36
CA LYS A 201 -2.26 26.23 -29.31
C LYS A 201 -1.95 24.96 -28.51
N TRP A 202 -0.77 24.38 -28.71
CA TRP A 202 -0.31 23.23 -27.94
C TRP A 202 -0.14 23.58 -26.45
N ALA A 203 0.52 24.71 -26.14
CA ALA A 203 0.66 25.19 -24.77
C ALA A 203 -0.70 25.43 -24.09
N ALA A 204 -1.64 26.08 -24.80
CA ALA A 204 -3.00 26.30 -24.30
C ALA A 204 -3.73 24.98 -24.01
N GLY A 205 -3.60 23.98 -24.90
CA GLY A 205 -4.15 22.64 -24.69
C GLY A 205 -3.58 21.96 -23.44
N THR A 206 -2.26 21.96 -23.29
CA THR A 206 -1.57 21.39 -22.12
C THR A 206 -2.00 22.07 -20.82
N ILE A 207 -2.07 23.41 -20.80
CA ILE A 207 -2.54 24.18 -19.64
C ILE A 207 -4.00 23.85 -19.32
N ALA A 208 -4.87 23.82 -20.34
CA ALA A 208 -6.30 23.54 -20.15
C ALA A 208 -6.56 22.13 -19.58
N ILE A 209 -5.87 21.11 -20.11
CA ILE A 209 -5.97 19.72 -19.62
C ILE A 209 -5.45 19.64 -18.17
N SER A 210 -4.31 20.26 -17.89
CA SER A 210 -3.73 20.25 -16.54
C SER A 210 -4.65 20.94 -15.53
N TRP A 211 -5.24 22.09 -15.90
CA TRP A 211 -6.22 22.80 -15.09
C TRP A 211 -7.50 21.98 -14.88
N LEU A 212 -8.02 21.32 -15.93
CA LEU A 212 -9.21 20.48 -15.82
C LEU A 212 -8.96 19.29 -14.88
N MET A 213 -7.81 18.62 -15.00
CA MET A 213 -7.43 17.53 -14.09
C MET A 213 -7.30 18.02 -12.66
N HIS A 214 -6.66 19.18 -12.44
CA HIS A 214 -6.56 19.79 -11.12
C HIS A 214 -7.94 20.13 -10.54
N ALA A 215 -8.82 20.75 -11.32
CA ALA A 215 -10.18 21.10 -10.91
C ALA A 215 -11.01 19.85 -10.55
N GLN A 216 -10.91 18.79 -11.36
CA GLN A 216 -11.58 17.51 -11.06
C GLN A 216 -11.01 16.85 -9.82
N LEU A 217 -9.69 16.83 -9.66
CA LEU A 217 -9.04 16.31 -8.45
C LEU A 217 -9.50 17.07 -7.19
N CYS A 218 -9.58 18.40 -7.27
CA CYS A 218 -10.08 19.24 -6.17
C CYS A 218 -11.56 18.93 -5.84
N ARG A 219 -12.42 18.75 -6.86
CA ARG A 219 -13.82 18.34 -6.66
C ARG A 219 -13.93 16.97 -6.00
N VAL A 220 -13.19 15.98 -6.49
CA VAL A 220 -13.17 14.63 -5.92
C VAL A 220 -12.65 14.64 -4.49
N ARG A 221 -11.57 15.39 -4.20
CA ARG A 221 -11.05 15.54 -2.83
C ARG A 221 -12.10 16.12 -1.87
N LYS A 222 -12.80 17.19 -2.27
CA LYS A 222 -13.89 17.78 -1.47
C LYS A 222 -15.03 16.79 -1.25
N ALA A 223 -15.46 16.07 -2.29
CA ALA A 223 -16.50 15.05 -2.18
C ALA A 223 -16.10 13.88 -1.25
N LEU A 224 -14.85 13.41 -1.34
CA LEU A 224 -14.32 12.38 -0.46
C LEU A 224 -14.21 12.84 0.99
N GLN A 225 -13.80 14.09 1.23
CA GLN A 225 -13.77 14.68 2.57
C GLN A 225 -15.18 14.76 3.16
N ALA A 226 -16.15 15.27 2.41
CA ALA A 226 -17.55 15.32 2.84
C ALA A 226 -18.12 13.92 3.14
N ARG A 227 -17.81 12.93 2.28
CA ARG A 227 -18.23 11.53 2.49
C ARG A 227 -17.62 10.94 3.76
N ARG A 228 -16.32 11.13 3.99
CA ARG A 228 -15.64 10.64 5.21
C ARG A 228 -16.20 11.29 6.47
N PHE A 229 -16.51 12.58 6.40
CA PHE A 229 -17.13 13.30 7.50
C PHE A 229 -18.51 12.74 7.83
N SER A 230 -19.38 12.55 6.81
CA SER A 230 -20.69 11.93 6.99
C SER A 230 -20.60 10.50 7.53
N GLN A 231 -19.65 9.69 7.06
CA GLN A 231 -19.42 8.32 7.58
C GLN A 231 -19.07 8.33 9.07
N LEU A 232 -18.27 9.29 9.52
CA LEU A 232 -17.92 9.47 10.92
C LEU A 232 -19.14 9.88 11.77
N GLU A 233 -19.94 10.85 11.30
CA GLU A 233 -21.17 11.28 11.98
C GLU A 233 -22.19 10.14 12.09
N ASN A 234 -22.40 9.41 10.99
CA ASN A 234 -23.28 8.25 10.97
C ASN A 234 -22.79 7.16 11.94
N SER A 235 -21.47 6.93 12.01
CA SER A 235 -20.87 6.00 12.95
C SER A 235 -21.10 6.43 14.41
N ARG A 236 -20.96 7.71 14.73
CA ARG A 236 -21.27 8.25 16.08
C ARG A 236 -22.73 8.03 16.46
N SER A 237 -23.66 8.32 15.55
CA SER A 237 -25.09 8.09 15.76
C SER A 237 -25.40 6.62 16.01
N ARG A 238 -24.85 5.71 15.18
CA ARG A 238 -25.01 4.26 15.35
C ARG A 238 -24.36 3.75 16.65
N ALA A 239 -23.22 4.29 17.06
CA ALA A 239 -22.56 3.93 18.33
C ALA A 239 -23.41 4.35 19.55
N GLN A 240 -24.02 5.53 19.52
CA GLN A 240 -24.96 5.97 20.57
C GLN A 240 -26.18 5.05 20.64
N HIS A 241 -26.74 4.67 19.50
CA HIS A 241 -27.84 3.71 19.45
C HIS A 241 -27.45 2.32 19.97
N LEU A 242 -26.24 1.85 19.64
CA LEU A 242 -25.69 0.60 20.17
C LEU A 242 -25.56 0.66 21.70
N ALA A 243 -25.03 1.75 22.25
CA ALA A 243 -24.90 1.98 23.68
C ALA A 243 -26.27 1.97 24.40
N ALA A 244 -27.24 2.72 23.89
CA ALA A 244 -28.58 2.81 24.48
C ALA A 244 -29.34 1.47 24.48
N ASN A 245 -29.05 0.59 23.51
CA ASN A 245 -29.74 -0.68 23.33
C ASN A 245 -28.90 -1.91 23.68
N TRP A 246 -27.72 -1.74 24.29
CA TRP A 246 -26.73 -2.81 24.46
C TRP A 246 -27.29 -4.03 25.18
N LYS A 247 -27.90 -3.83 26.36
CA LYS A 247 -28.51 -4.91 27.16
C LYS A 247 -29.58 -5.68 26.40
N ARG A 248 -30.38 -4.96 25.59
CA ARG A 248 -31.41 -5.55 24.73
C ARG A 248 -30.78 -6.39 23.62
N ILE A 249 -29.74 -5.89 22.96
CA ILE A 249 -29.05 -6.63 21.89
C ILE A 249 -28.39 -7.90 22.45
N GLN A 250 -27.86 -7.85 23.68
CA GLN A 250 -27.26 -9.02 24.34
C GLN A 250 -28.28 -10.13 24.62
N SER A 251 -29.55 -9.81 24.91
CA SER A 251 -30.59 -10.81 25.19
C SER A 251 -31.19 -11.47 23.95
N PHE A 252 -31.15 -10.79 22.79
CA PHE A 252 -31.68 -11.33 21.54
C PHE A 252 -30.62 -12.08 20.73
N LYS A 253 -31.10 -12.89 19.78
CA LYS A 253 -30.24 -13.49 18.75
C LYS A 253 -29.58 -12.40 17.92
N ARG A 254 -28.26 -12.46 17.78
CA ARG A 254 -27.45 -11.45 17.10
C ARG A 254 -26.36 -12.05 16.23
N THR A 255 -25.91 -11.28 15.25
CA THR A 255 -24.83 -11.64 14.33
C THR A 255 -23.63 -10.73 14.57
N ILE A 256 -22.47 -11.32 14.87
CA ILE A 256 -21.20 -10.59 15.03
C ILE A 256 -20.41 -10.74 13.73
N ILE A 257 -20.02 -9.62 13.12
CA ILE A 257 -19.14 -9.63 11.95
C ILE A 257 -17.72 -9.30 12.42
N HIS A 258 -16.83 -10.28 12.40
CA HIS A 258 -15.41 -10.06 12.71
C HIS A 258 -14.65 -9.64 11.45
N ILE A 259 -13.96 -8.50 11.56
CA ILE A 259 -13.06 -7.98 10.54
C ILE A 259 -11.68 -7.81 11.21
N PRO A 260 -10.82 -8.84 11.25
CA PRO A 260 -9.51 -8.78 11.89
C PRO A 260 -8.48 -7.97 11.07
N SER A 261 -8.81 -6.72 10.79
CA SER A 261 -7.91 -5.77 10.12
C SER A 261 -6.71 -5.45 11.00
N LEU A 262 -5.52 -5.50 10.43
CA LEU A 262 -4.29 -5.12 11.12
C LEU A 262 -3.61 -3.92 10.44
N TYR A 263 -2.85 -3.19 11.24
CA TYR A 263 -1.86 -2.15 10.91
C TYR A 263 -2.26 -1.01 9.95
N SER A 264 -1.59 0.13 10.13
CA SER A 264 -1.71 1.26 9.20
C SER A 264 -0.91 1.02 7.91
N GLN A 265 -1.22 1.80 6.86
CA GLN A 265 -0.54 1.67 5.56
C GLN A 265 0.99 1.77 5.64
N ARG A 266 1.54 2.58 6.55
CA ARG A 266 2.99 2.76 6.68
C ARG A 266 3.70 1.49 7.15
N LYS A 267 3.10 0.77 8.11
CA LYS A 267 3.67 -0.48 8.66
C LYS A 267 3.59 -1.63 7.65
N ARG A 268 2.45 -1.77 6.95
CA ARG A 268 2.17 -2.96 6.14
C ARG A 268 2.98 -3.08 4.85
N LEU A 269 3.58 -2.00 4.32
CA LEU A 269 4.30 -2.03 3.04
C LEU A 269 5.50 -2.99 3.03
N ASN A 270 6.15 -3.20 4.18
CA ASN A 270 7.37 -4.02 4.27
C ASN A 270 7.11 -5.41 4.88
N LEU A 271 5.87 -5.72 5.28
CA LEU A 271 5.54 -7.00 5.90
C LEU A 271 5.32 -8.08 4.85
N ARG A 272 5.96 -9.25 5.04
CA ARG A 272 5.72 -10.44 4.22
C ARG A 272 4.62 -11.30 4.85
N GLY A 273 3.73 -11.85 4.03
CA GLY A 273 2.64 -12.71 4.53
C GLY A 273 1.63 -11.96 5.40
N PHE A 274 1.34 -10.70 5.05
CA PHE A 274 0.46 -9.85 5.82
C PHE A 274 -0.99 -10.36 5.87
N ASP A 275 -1.43 -11.05 4.82
CA ASP A 275 -2.66 -11.84 4.77
C ASP A 275 -2.71 -12.90 5.88
N ILE A 276 -1.64 -13.65 6.09
CA ILE A 276 -1.55 -14.67 7.15
C ILE A 276 -1.57 -14.02 8.53
N LEU A 277 -0.84 -12.91 8.71
CA LEU A 277 -0.83 -12.18 9.99
C LEU A 277 -2.24 -11.72 10.38
N GLN A 278 -3.02 -11.19 9.42
CA GLN A 278 -4.42 -10.83 9.66
C GLN A 278 -5.30 -12.05 10.02
N ASN A 279 -4.92 -13.24 9.55
CA ASN A 279 -5.69 -14.47 9.78
C ASN A 279 -5.28 -15.26 11.03
N ILE A 280 -4.26 -14.82 11.79
CA ILE A 280 -3.87 -15.46 13.07
C ILE A 280 -5.07 -15.50 14.04
N GLN A 281 -5.99 -14.55 13.93
CA GLN A 281 -7.17 -14.45 14.78
C GLN A 281 -8.38 -15.25 14.27
N MET A 282 -8.15 -16.28 13.45
CA MET A 282 -9.21 -17.19 12.95
C MET A 282 -10.04 -17.78 14.10
N SER A 283 -9.46 -17.96 15.28
CA SER A 283 -10.14 -18.46 16.48
C SER A 283 -11.31 -17.59 16.98
N ARG A 284 -11.46 -16.34 16.48
CA ARG A 284 -12.68 -15.53 16.63
C ARG A 284 -13.94 -16.23 16.12
N LEU A 285 -13.82 -17.22 15.24
CA LEU A 285 -14.92 -18.11 14.86
C LEU A 285 -15.57 -18.81 16.07
N CYS A 286 -14.85 -18.94 17.18
CA CYS A 286 -15.34 -19.59 18.40
C CYS A 286 -16.15 -18.65 19.32
N ASP A 287 -16.40 -17.39 18.91
CA ASP A 287 -17.32 -16.46 19.60
C ASP A 287 -18.79 -16.89 19.47
N ILE A 288 -19.05 -17.99 18.76
CA ILE A 288 -20.36 -18.63 18.68
C ILE A 288 -20.83 -18.99 20.11
N ARG A 289 -22.06 -18.57 20.40
CA ARG A 289 -22.82 -18.90 21.61
C ARG A 289 -24.24 -19.29 21.20
N GLU A 290 -25.08 -19.71 22.15
CA GLU A 290 -26.46 -20.13 21.86
C GLU A 290 -27.24 -19.10 21.02
N ASN A 291 -27.09 -17.81 21.33
CA ASN A 291 -27.76 -16.69 20.66
C ASN A 291 -26.86 -15.86 19.73
N VAL A 292 -25.69 -16.35 19.36
CA VAL A 292 -24.71 -15.60 18.56
C VAL A 292 -24.35 -16.36 17.29
N GLU A 293 -24.57 -15.72 16.14
CA GLU A 293 -24.10 -16.14 14.83
C GLU A 293 -22.83 -15.35 14.46
N VAL A 294 -21.83 -15.99 13.88
CA VAL A 294 -20.55 -15.35 13.55
C VAL A 294 -20.33 -15.28 12.04
N ILE A 295 -20.08 -14.08 11.52
CA ILE A 295 -19.55 -13.90 10.16
C ILE A 295 -18.08 -13.49 10.29
N TYR A 296 -17.18 -14.33 9.82
CA TYR A 296 -15.75 -14.05 9.82
C TYR A 296 -15.31 -13.63 8.42
N ILE A 297 -14.73 -12.44 8.31
CA ILE A 297 -14.13 -11.98 7.07
C ILE A 297 -12.69 -12.50 7.02
N CYS A 298 -12.38 -13.30 6.00
CA CYS A 298 -11.09 -13.94 5.82
C CYS A 298 -10.24 -13.13 4.83
N PRO A 299 -8.96 -12.84 5.11
CA PRO A 299 -8.07 -12.11 4.21
C PRO A 299 -7.60 -12.91 2.97
N GLN A 300 -7.90 -14.21 2.93
CA GLN A 300 -7.52 -15.09 1.82
C GLN A 300 -8.55 -16.21 1.59
N HIS A 301 -8.50 -16.85 0.43
CA HIS A 301 -9.31 -18.05 0.17
C HIS A 301 -8.75 -19.23 0.95
N LEU A 302 -9.61 -19.93 1.70
CA LEU A 302 -9.21 -21.10 2.49
C LEU A 302 -9.41 -22.39 1.69
N GLY A 303 -8.46 -23.31 1.82
CA GLY A 303 -8.62 -24.68 1.32
C GLY A 303 -9.76 -25.44 2.01
N ASN A 304 -10.33 -26.40 1.29
CA ASN A 304 -11.41 -27.26 1.81
C ASN A 304 -10.97 -28.03 3.08
N ASP A 305 -9.69 -28.36 3.20
CA ASP A 305 -9.09 -29.00 4.38
C ASP A 305 -9.26 -28.17 5.66
N ILE A 306 -9.05 -26.85 5.58
CA ILE A 306 -9.21 -25.93 6.71
C ILE A 306 -10.69 -25.71 7.01
N LEU A 307 -11.52 -25.56 5.98
CA LEU A 307 -12.97 -25.43 6.13
C LEU A 307 -13.57 -26.66 6.81
N ASP A 308 -13.17 -27.87 6.39
CA ASP A 308 -13.60 -29.13 6.98
C ASP A 308 -13.10 -29.28 8.42
N TYR A 309 -11.86 -28.84 8.71
CA TYR A 309 -11.31 -28.81 10.06
C TYR A 309 -12.17 -27.97 11.01
N TYR A 310 -12.44 -26.70 10.68
CA TYR A 310 -13.27 -25.83 11.53
C TYR A 310 -14.74 -26.29 11.57
N THR A 311 -15.26 -26.86 10.48
CA THR A 311 -16.60 -27.46 10.48
C THR A 311 -16.68 -28.62 11.47
N SER A 312 -15.68 -29.49 11.50
CA SER A 312 -15.60 -30.62 12.45
C SER A 312 -15.37 -30.14 13.89
N LEU A 313 -14.62 -29.06 14.07
CA LEU A 313 -14.34 -28.44 15.37
C LEU A 313 -15.63 -27.85 15.98
N LEU A 314 -16.36 -27.05 15.20
CA LEU A 314 -17.52 -26.27 15.66
C LEU A 314 -18.84 -27.04 15.66
N LYS A 315 -18.93 -28.21 15.00
CA LYS A 315 -20.09 -29.11 15.08
C LYS A 315 -20.29 -29.77 16.46
N CYS A 316 -19.47 -29.44 17.45
CA CYS A 316 -19.60 -29.93 18.82
C CYS A 316 -20.72 -29.21 19.58
N ASP A 317 -21.97 -29.32 19.14
CA ASP A 317 -23.13 -29.15 20.03
C ASP A 317 -23.46 -30.50 20.69
N GLY A 318 -23.80 -30.44 21.98
CA GLY A 318 -23.90 -31.60 22.86
C GLY A 318 -25.06 -32.57 22.61
N ALA A 319 -24.86 -33.79 23.13
CA ALA A 319 -25.87 -34.75 23.61
C ALA A 319 -26.99 -35.22 22.66
N THR A 320 -26.74 -36.32 21.93
CA THR A 320 -27.41 -37.63 22.10
C THR A 320 -26.80 -38.61 21.10
N ASP A 321 -25.69 -39.26 21.46
CA ASP A 321 -25.30 -40.54 20.86
C ASP A 321 -25.54 -41.61 21.92
N GLY A 322 -26.79 -42.04 22.01
CA GLY A 322 -27.27 -43.06 22.92
C GLY A 322 -28.78 -43.23 22.74
N ALA A 323 -29.17 -44.29 22.02
CA ALA A 323 -30.53 -44.79 21.81
C ALA A 323 -31.46 -43.91 20.95
N ASP A 324 -31.49 -44.18 19.64
CA ASP A 324 -32.63 -44.83 18.98
C ASP A 324 -32.59 -44.56 17.47
N THR A 325 -32.29 -45.63 16.75
CA THR A 325 -32.48 -45.75 15.32
C THR A 325 -33.95 -45.52 14.96
N THR A 326 -34.17 -44.83 13.84
CA THR A 326 -35.43 -44.74 13.08
C THR A 326 -36.52 -43.79 13.60
N THR A 327 -36.26 -42.48 13.61
CA THR A 327 -37.15 -41.41 13.07
C THR A 327 -36.66 -40.00 13.44
N ALA A 328 -35.60 -39.51 12.80
CA ALA A 328 -35.21 -38.10 12.88
C ALA A 328 -34.96 -37.56 11.47
N ARG A 329 -36.04 -37.26 10.75
CA ARG A 329 -35.97 -36.43 9.54
C ARG A 329 -35.66 -35.00 9.95
N ALA A 330 -34.50 -34.52 9.50
CA ALA A 330 -34.24 -33.13 9.11
C ALA A 330 -34.68 -32.02 10.10
N SER A 331 -34.04 -31.94 11.27
CA SER A 331 -33.74 -30.61 11.83
C SER A 331 -32.37 -30.20 11.30
N SER A 332 -32.35 -29.34 10.29
CA SER A 332 -31.12 -28.79 9.73
C SER A 332 -30.30 -28.14 10.84
N SER A 333 -29.13 -28.69 11.15
CA SER A 333 -28.13 -28.04 11.99
C SER A 333 -27.68 -26.77 11.26
N VAL A 334 -28.37 -25.65 11.48
CA VAL A 334 -28.04 -24.37 10.84
C VAL A 334 -26.62 -24.01 11.25
N ARG A 335 -25.70 -23.93 10.28
CA ARG A 335 -24.33 -23.49 10.53
C ARG A 335 -24.40 -22.11 11.20
N ARG A 336 -23.96 -22.02 12.47
CA ARG A 336 -23.94 -20.78 13.26
C ARG A 336 -22.77 -19.85 12.91
N TYR A 337 -21.98 -20.22 11.90
CA TYR A 337 -20.89 -19.38 11.39
C TYR A 337 -20.82 -19.41 9.87
N ILE A 338 -20.29 -18.33 9.32
CA ILE A 338 -20.06 -18.13 7.89
C ILE A 338 -18.68 -17.49 7.72
N ILE A 339 -17.85 -18.04 6.84
CA ILE A 339 -16.57 -17.46 6.45
C ILE A 339 -16.74 -16.85 5.07
N LEU A 340 -16.38 -15.57 4.91
CA LEU A 340 -16.45 -14.86 3.64
C LEU A 340 -15.09 -14.26 3.30
N THR A 341 -14.63 -14.46 2.06
CA THR A 341 -13.41 -13.84 1.55
C THR A 341 -13.78 -12.70 0.59
N PRO A 342 -13.31 -11.46 0.81
CA PRO A 342 -13.58 -10.35 -0.10
C PRO A 342 -13.00 -10.60 -1.50
N GLU A 343 -13.79 -10.43 -2.56
CA GLU A 343 -13.33 -10.68 -3.94
C GLU A 343 -12.18 -9.75 -4.38
N ALA A 344 -11.98 -8.60 -3.71
CA ALA A 344 -10.86 -7.71 -3.98
C ALA A 344 -9.49 -8.33 -3.70
N VAL A 345 -9.43 -9.42 -2.92
CA VAL A 345 -8.19 -10.19 -2.70
C VAL A 345 -7.62 -10.67 -4.05
N ASP A 346 -8.49 -11.08 -4.98
CA ASP A 346 -8.10 -11.58 -6.30
C ASP A 346 -7.69 -10.44 -7.25
N TYR A 347 -8.19 -9.23 -7.02
CA TYR A 347 -7.86 -8.04 -7.83
C TYR A 347 -6.56 -7.36 -7.39
N PHE A 348 -6.19 -7.47 -6.11
CA PHE A 348 -5.03 -6.81 -5.52
C PHE A 348 -4.03 -7.76 -4.85
N PRO A 349 -3.57 -8.84 -5.52
CA PRO A 349 -2.77 -9.90 -4.90
C PRO A 349 -1.39 -9.43 -4.41
N THR A 350 -0.85 -8.37 -5.00
CA THR A 350 0.47 -7.82 -4.66
C THR A 350 0.42 -6.67 -3.65
N HIS A 351 -0.78 -6.23 -3.25
CA HIS A 351 -0.93 -5.11 -2.34
C HIS A 351 -1.28 -5.60 -0.94
N ASN A 352 -0.46 -5.25 0.04
CA ASN A 352 -0.70 -5.60 1.45
C ASN A 352 -1.86 -4.81 2.07
N MET A 353 -3.04 -4.74 1.45
CA MET A 353 -4.19 -3.96 1.95
C MET A 353 -4.74 -4.53 3.27
N CYS A 354 -5.17 -3.65 4.18
CA CYS A 354 -5.89 -4.14 5.37
C CYS A 354 -7.26 -4.67 4.97
N LEU A 355 -7.79 -5.59 5.77
CA LEU A 355 -8.98 -6.36 5.43
C LEU A 355 -10.23 -5.49 5.20
N SER A 356 -10.38 -4.39 5.94
CA SER A 356 -11.48 -3.44 5.74
C SER A 356 -11.37 -2.70 4.41
N THR A 357 -10.16 -2.39 3.94
CA THR A 357 -9.96 -1.83 2.59
C THR A 357 -10.32 -2.85 1.51
N LEU A 358 -9.93 -4.12 1.67
CA LEU A 358 -10.32 -5.20 0.74
C LEU A 358 -11.84 -5.35 0.68
N LEU A 359 -12.51 -5.40 1.84
CA LEU A 359 -13.96 -5.51 1.93
C LEU A 359 -14.67 -4.30 1.34
N LYS A 360 -14.16 -3.08 1.56
CA LYS A 360 -14.68 -1.85 0.95
C LYS A 360 -14.65 -1.89 -0.58
N TYR A 361 -13.65 -2.54 -1.18
CA TYR A 361 -13.56 -2.73 -2.63
C TYR A 361 -14.23 -4.01 -3.14
N SER A 362 -15.01 -4.68 -2.29
CA SER A 362 -15.68 -5.96 -2.58
C SER A 362 -17.21 -5.82 -2.53
N PRO A 363 -17.83 -5.19 -3.55
CA PRO A 363 -19.28 -4.95 -3.57
C PRO A 363 -20.15 -6.22 -3.57
N GLN A 364 -19.68 -7.33 -4.14
CA GLN A 364 -20.40 -8.61 -4.13
C GLN A 364 -20.42 -9.21 -2.72
N THR A 365 -19.27 -9.23 -2.04
CA THR A 365 -19.18 -9.67 -0.64
C THR A 365 -20.01 -8.77 0.28
N LEU A 366 -19.96 -7.44 0.11
CA LEU A 366 -20.80 -6.51 0.89
C LEU A 366 -22.30 -6.76 0.66
N LYS A 367 -22.72 -7.00 -0.59
CA LYS A 367 -24.10 -7.37 -0.91
C LYS A 367 -24.49 -8.70 -0.27
N HIS A 368 -23.60 -9.69 -0.28
CA HIS A 368 -23.81 -10.97 0.39
C HIS A 368 -24.02 -10.77 1.90
N ILE A 369 -23.14 -10.03 2.58
CA ILE A 369 -23.25 -9.73 4.00
C ILE A 369 -24.58 -9.03 4.30
N ARG A 370 -24.95 -8.02 3.50
CA ARG A 370 -26.22 -7.29 3.65
C ARG A 370 -27.44 -8.22 3.62
N ASN A 371 -27.44 -9.21 2.73
CA ASN A 371 -28.52 -10.21 2.66
C ASN A 371 -28.54 -11.12 3.90
N LEU A 372 -27.37 -11.53 4.40
CA LEU A 372 -27.28 -12.42 5.58
C LEU A 372 -27.76 -11.75 6.88
N ILE A 373 -27.58 -10.44 6.99
CA ILE A 373 -27.94 -9.65 8.19
C ILE A 373 -29.33 -9.01 8.10
N GLN A 374 -30.03 -9.16 6.99
CA GLN A 374 -31.33 -8.51 6.79
C GLN A 374 -32.32 -8.93 7.89
N GLY A 375 -32.86 -7.96 8.63
CA GLY A 375 -33.80 -8.20 9.72
C GLY A 375 -33.18 -8.77 11.01
N LYS A 376 -31.85 -8.91 11.09
CA LYS A 376 -31.13 -9.40 12.28
C LYS A 376 -30.48 -8.25 13.04
N HIS A 377 -30.31 -8.42 14.36
CA HIS A 377 -29.42 -7.55 15.13
C HIS A 377 -27.97 -7.90 14.78
N ALA A 378 -27.20 -6.94 14.26
CA ALA A 378 -25.82 -7.17 13.87
C ALA A 378 -24.92 -5.99 14.24
N TYR A 379 -23.64 -6.27 14.48
CA TYR A 379 -22.60 -5.27 14.69
C TYR A 379 -21.23 -5.80 14.24
N ILE A 380 -20.30 -4.88 14.00
CA ILE A 380 -18.94 -5.20 13.55
C ILE A 380 -17.98 -5.20 14.75
N VAL A 381 -17.12 -6.21 14.82
CA VAL A 381 -15.97 -6.27 15.73
C VAL A 381 -14.70 -6.24 14.87
N GLY A 382 -14.03 -5.09 14.88
CA GLY A 382 -12.81 -4.86 14.11
C GLY A 382 -11.56 -5.52 14.72
N GLY A 383 -10.43 -5.29 14.06
CA GLY A 383 -9.08 -5.42 14.62
C GLY A 383 -8.61 -4.06 15.11
N ILE A 384 -7.56 -3.52 14.48
CA ILE A 384 -7.10 -2.14 14.69
C ILE A 384 -8.06 -1.19 13.96
N ALA A 385 -8.62 -0.22 14.70
CA ALA A 385 -9.59 0.73 14.15
C ALA A 385 -8.99 1.55 12.98
N HIS A 386 -9.69 1.54 11.85
CA HIS A 386 -9.26 2.16 10.60
C HIS A 386 -10.40 2.97 9.96
N VAL A 387 -10.07 3.99 9.16
CA VAL A 387 -11.07 4.84 8.49
C VAL A 387 -11.95 4.03 7.52
N ASP A 388 -11.41 2.97 6.93
CA ASP A 388 -12.19 2.10 6.05
C ASP A 388 -13.19 1.21 6.81
N ASP A 389 -13.02 0.99 8.13
CA ASP A 389 -14.06 0.35 8.95
C ASP A 389 -15.33 1.20 8.94
N LEU A 390 -15.18 2.52 9.07
CA LEU A 390 -16.31 3.45 9.02
C LEU A 390 -17.02 3.37 7.66
N ALA A 391 -16.26 3.24 6.57
CA ALA A 391 -16.83 3.14 5.23
C ALA A 391 -17.60 1.82 5.03
N VAL A 392 -17.05 0.69 5.49
CA VAL A 392 -17.73 -0.61 5.44
C VAL A 392 -18.98 -0.61 6.33
N ALA A 393 -18.87 -0.09 7.54
CA ALA A 393 -19.98 -0.02 8.49
C ALA A 393 -21.12 0.87 7.98
N ASP A 394 -20.77 1.98 7.31
CA ASP A 394 -21.76 2.87 6.70
C ASP A 394 -22.48 2.23 5.51
N GLU A 395 -21.74 1.50 4.66
CA GLU A 395 -22.33 0.75 3.55
C GLU A 395 -23.24 -0.39 4.06
N LEU A 396 -22.90 -1.05 5.17
CA LEU A 396 -23.74 -2.11 5.76
C LEU A 396 -24.86 -1.59 6.68
N GLY A 397 -24.83 -0.30 7.05
CA GLY A 397 -25.76 0.28 8.01
C GLY A 397 -25.58 -0.24 9.44
N LEU A 398 -24.38 -0.66 9.83
CA LEU A 398 -24.10 -1.32 11.11
C LEU A 398 -23.29 -0.44 12.08
N PRO A 399 -23.49 -0.62 13.40
CA PRO A 399 -22.58 -0.06 14.40
C PRO A 399 -21.29 -0.88 14.48
N ILE A 400 -20.20 -0.22 14.87
CA ILE A 400 -18.92 -0.87 15.19
C ILE A 400 -18.79 -0.90 16.71
N LEU A 401 -18.48 -2.07 17.27
CA LEU A 401 -18.05 -2.23 18.65
C LEU A 401 -16.56 -1.89 18.74
N GLY A 402 -16.25 -0.60 18.78
CA GLY A 402 -14.90 -0.08 18.75
C GLY A 402 -14.87 1.44 18.91
N PRO A 403 -13.71 2.03 19.23
CA PRO A 403 -13.55 3.49 19.28
C PRO A 403 -13.54 4.11 17.88
N GLU A 404 -13.63 5.45 17.84
CA GLU A 404 -13.31 6.19 16.61
C GLU A 404 -11.84 5.98 16.22
N PRO A 405 -11.51 5.80 14.92
CA PRO A 405 -10.13 5.52 14.50
C PRO A 405 -9.09 6.54 14.96
N ALA A 406 -9.44 7.83 15.02
CA ALA A 406 -8.53 8.88 15.49
C ALA A 406 -8.23 8.76 17.00
N ILE A 407 -9.22 8.35 17.80
CA ILE A 407 -9.07 8.11 19.24
C ILE A 407 -8.20 6.88 19.47
N ALA A 408 -8.49 5.79 18.74
CA ALA A 408 -7.69 4.57 18.78
C ALA A 408 -6.22 4.87 18.44
N GLN A 409 -5.97 5.53 17.30
CA GLN A 409 -4.61 5.85 16.86
C GLN A 409 -3.83 6.69 17.88
N HIS A 410 -4.51 7.55 18.64
CA HIS A 410 -3.88 8.37 19.67
C HIS A 410 -3.51 7.58 20.93
N TYR A 411 -4.39 6.67 21.37
CA TYR A 411 -4.20 5.93 22.63
C TYR A 411 -3.58 4.54 22.46
N SER A 412 -3.48 4.04 21.22
CA SER A 412 -2.73 2.82 20.88
C SER A 412 -1.22 3.03 20.79
N THR A 413 -0.71 4.25 21.02
CA THR A 413 0.74 4.47 21.15
C THR A 413 1.20 4.19 22.58
N LYS A 414 2.49 3.88 22.78
CA LYS A 414 3.05 3.66 24.13
C LYS A 414 2.86 4.88 25.03
N SER A 415 3.15 6.08 24.52
CA SER A 415 2.88 7.34 25.23
C SER A 415 1.38 7.54 25.52
N GLY A 416 0.50 7.19 24.59
CA GLY A 416 -0.95 7.27 24.77
C GLY A 416 -1.48 6.32 25.85
N GLY A 417 -1.05 5.06 25.84
CA GLY A 417 -1.36 4.05 26.85
C GLY A 417 -0.85 4.46 28.24
N ARG A 418 0.38 4.98 28.33
CA ARG A 418 0.93 5.52 29.59
C ARG A 418 0.05 6.61 30.20
N ARG A 419 -0.48 7.55 29.39
CA ARG A 419 -1.41 8.59 29.87
C ARG A 419 -2.74 8.03 30.39
N ILE A 420 -3.17 6.86 29.89
CA ILE A 420 -4.34 6.16 30.41
C ILE A 420 -4.01 5.57 31.79
N PHE A 421 -2.87 4.91 31.92
CA PHE A 421 -2.45 4.30 33.19
C PHE A 421 -2.22 5.34 34.28
N VAL A 422 -1.51 6.43 33.99
CA VAL A 422 -1.33 7.55 34.93
C VAL A 422 -2.68 8.14 35.33
N GLY A 423 -3.59 8.34 34.38
CA GLY A 423 -4.94 8.85 34.66
C GLY A 423 -5.87 7.84 35.36
N ALA A 424 -5.53 6.55 35.33
CA ALA A 424 -6.17 5.49 36.11
C ALA A 424 -5.55 5.32 37.50
N GLU A 425 -4.49 6.09 37.80
CA GLU A 425 -3.71 6.03 39.04
C GLU A 425 -3.18 4.61 39.33
N VAL A 426 -2.86 3.85 38.27
CA VAL A 426 -2.20 2.55 38.41
C VAL A 426 -0.69 2.72 38.32
N ASP A 427 0.04 1.86 39.01
CA ASP A 427 1.50 1.92 38.98
C ASP A 427 2.02 1.65 37.56
N VAL A 428 2.94 2.50 37.12
CA VAL A 428 3.60 2.43 35.82
C VAL A 428 5.12 2.42 36.03
N PRO A 429 5.90 1.84 35.10
CA PRO A 429 7.35 1.92 35.20
C PRO A 429 7.80 3.39 35.21
N PRO A 430 8.83 3.76 36.01
CA PRO A 430 9.50 5.04 35.88
C PRO A 430 9.93 5.27 34.44
N GLY A 431 9.62 6.44 33.88
CA GLY A 431 9.82 6.65 32.45
C GLY A 431 9.12 7.88 31.91
N GLN A 432 9.46 8.22 30.67
CA GLN A 432 8.99 9.39 29.96
C GLN A 432 8.69 9.04 28.49
N GLY A 433 7.51 9.44 28.03
CA GLY A 433 7.12 9.34 26.62
C GLY A 433 7.42 10.62 25.85
N ASP A 434 7.00 10.67 24.58
CA ASP A 434 7.08 11.87 23.75
C ASP A 434 8.52 12.41 23.59
N ILE A 435 9.49 11.52 23.33
CA ILE A 435 10.88 11.89 23.06
C ILE A 435 11.09 12.07 21.54
N TYR A 436 11.53 13.26 21.14
CA TYR A 436 11.65 13.67 19.73
C TYR A 436 13.07 14.10 19.32
N SER A 437 13.98 14.25 20.27
CA SER A 437 15.35 14.71 19.98
C SER A 437 16.38 13.98 20.82
N LEU A 438 17.61 13.93 20.30
CA LEU A 438 18.72 13.25 20.96
C LEU A 438 19.10 13.93 22.28
N ASN A 439 19.11 15.27 22.32
CA ASN A 439 19.40 16.02 23.54
C ASN A 439 18.34 15.75 24.61
N GLN A 440 17.06 15.81 24.23
CA GLN A 440 15.96 15.48 25.12
C GLN A 440 16.09 14.05 25.67
N LEU A 441 16.48 13.08 24.82
CA LEU A 441 16.72 11.71 25.27
C LEU A 441 17.81 11.65 26.34
N HIS A 442 18.96 12.27 26.13
CA HIS A 442 20.07 12.24 27.07
C HIS A 442 19.72 12.92 28.39
N GLU A 443 19.11 14.11 28.34
CA GLU A 443 18.68 14.86 29.53
C GLU A 443 17.65 14.08 30.34
N THR A 444 16.60 13.61 29.67
CA THR A 444 15.52 12.85 30.31
C THR A 444 16.03 11.55 30.93
N LEU A 445 16.90 10.82 30.21
CA LEU A 445 17.46 9.56 30.70
C LEU A 445 18.38 9.80 31.90
N ALA A 446 19.21 10.84 31.88
CA ALA A 446 20.05 11.19 33.02
C ALA A 446 19.22 11.50 34.27
N GLU A 447 18.17 12.33 34.14
CA GLU A 447 17.25 12.64 35.24
C GLU A 447 16.56 11.39 35.78
N LEU A 448 16.04 10.54 34.89
CA LEU A 448 15.39 9.29 35.25
C LEU A 448 16.34 8.33 35.97
N MET A 449 17.58 8.22 35.51
CA MET A 449 18.63 7.39 36.14
C MET A 449 19.03 7.91 37.51
N THR A 450 19.13 9.24 37.69
CA THR A 450 19.44 9.82 38.99
C THR A 450 18.31 9.65 40.00
N GLN A 451 17.06 9.66 39.55
CA GLN A 451 15.89 9.45 40.42
C GLN A 451 15.64 7.97 40.75
N ASN A 452 16.09 7.05 39.90
CA ASN A 452 15.81 5.61 40.00
C ASN A 452 17.11 4.80 39.90
N THR A 453 18.01 5.00 40.88
CA THR A 453 19.38 4.45 40.90
C THR A 453 19.42 2.91 41.01
N ASP A 454 18.34 2.29 41.44
CA ASP A 454 18.17 0.83 41.56
C ASP A 454 17.89 0.13 40.21
N VAL A 455 17.57 0.89 39.16
CA VAL A 455 17.26 0.37 37.83
C VAL A 455 18.53 -0.09 37.11
N GLN A 456 18.59 -1.39 36.83
CA GLN A 456 19.75 -2.01 36.15
C GLN A 456 19.66 -2.01 34.63
N ARG A 457 18.45 -1.83 34.08
CA ARG A 457 18.19 -1.89 32.64
C ARG A 457 17.15 -0.85 32.25
N TRP A 458 17.44 -0.12 31.17
CA TRP A 458 16.53 0.84 30.57
C TRP A 458 16.00 0.31 29.24
N LEU A 459 14.70 0.49 29.01
CA LEU A 459 14.01 0.12 27.79
C LEU A 459 13.72 1.37 26.96
N PHE A 460 13.91 1.25 25.65
CA PHE A 460 13.59 2.26 24.66
C PHE A 460 12.53 1.67 23.72
N LYS A 461 11.33 2.25 23.69
CA LYS A 461 10.20 1.76 22.91
C LYS A 461 9.80 2.79 21.85
N ILE A 462 9.58 2.34 20.61
CA ILE A 462 9.02 3.18 19.55
C ILE A 462 7.50 3.22 19.74
N ASP A 463 6.92 4.41 19.88
CA ASP A 463 5.52 4.61 20.25
C ASP A 463 4.53 3.85 19.37
N SER A 464 4.80 3.86 18.07
CA SER A 464 3.88 3.31 17.10
C SER A 464 4.10 1.82 16.85
N GLU A 465 5.11 1.17 17.40
CA GLU A 465 5.41 -0.25 17.13
C GLU A 465 4.88 -1.18 18.21
N ASP A 466 4.62 -2.43 17.80
CA ASP A 466 3.95 -3.43 18.62
C ASP A 466 4.96 -4.54 18.96
N GLY A 467 4.87 -5.06 20.18
CA GLY A 467 5.75 -6.12 20.69
C GLY A 467 7.25 -5.77 20.70
N SER A 468 8.09 -6.81 20.56
CA SER A 468 9.54 -6.70 20.72
C SER A 468 10.28 -6.05 19.54
N HIS A 469 9.64 -5.88 18.38
CA HIS A 469 10.27 -5.30 17.19
C HIS A 469 10.66 -3.83 17.38
N GLY A 470 9.87 -3.09 18.16
CA GLY A 470 10.08 -1.68 18.46
C GLY A 470 10.73 -1.41 19.80
N THR A 471 11.34 -2.42 20.43
CA THR A 471 11.97 -2.29 21.74
C THR A 471 13.48 -2.49 21.63
N ALA A 472 14.24 -1.59 22.25
CA ALA A 472 15.66 -1.73 22.51
C ALA A 472 15.91 -1.64 24.02
N TYR A 473 17.06 -2.11 24.47
CA TYR A 473 17.43 -2.00 25.88
C TYR A 473 18.92 -1.67 26.04
N CYS A 474 19.26 -1.13 27.19
CA CYS A 474 20.64 -0.88 27.58
C CYS A 474 20.83 -1.16 29.07
N ASP A 475 21.89 -1.90 29.42
CA ASP A 475 22.22 -2.31 30.78
C ASP A 475 23.18 -1.30 31.43
N THR A 476 22.86 -0.87 32.65
CA THR A 476 23.65 0.14 33.39
C THR A 476 24.98 -0.40 33.89
N CYS A 477 25.19 -1.72 33.87
CA CYS A 477 26.46 -2.34 34.24
C CYS A 477 27.64 -1.94 33.35
N HIS A 478 27.36 -1.44 32.14
CA HIS A 478 28.36 -0.93 31.20
C HIS A 478 28.70 0.55 31.40
N LEU A 479 27.98 1.23 32.29
CA LEU A 479 28.19 2.63 32.61
C LEU A 479 29.21 2.74 33.76
N SER A 480 30.37 3.32 33.50
CA SER A 480 31.50 3.40 34.43
C SER A 480 31.16 4.15 35.71
N CYS A 481 30.39 5.25 35.62
CA CYS A 481 29.99 6.02 36.78
C CYS A 481 28.87 5.36 37.61
N TYR A 482 28.22 4.29 37.14
CA TYR A 482 27.06 3.68 37.81
C TYR A 482 27.38 3.17 39.23
N LYS A 483 28.49 2.45 39.40
CA LYS A 483 28.89 1.95 40.73
C LYS A 483 29.13 3.08 41.73
N TRP A 484 29.74 4.17 41.26
CA TRP A 484 29.98 5.36 42.08
C TRP A 484 28.67 6.09 42.42
N ALA A 485 27.78 6.26 41.44
CA ALA A 485 26.47 6.88 41.65
C ALA A 485 25.62 6.09 42.66
N LEU A 486 25.66 4.75 42.60
CA LEU A 486 25.00 3.88 43.57
C LEU A 486 25.60 4.02 44.98
N GLN A 487 26.92 4.17 45.10
CA GLN A 487 27.59 4.44 46.39
C GLN A 487 27.18 5.78 46.97
N GLU A 488 27.10 6.84 46.16
CA GLU A 488 26.62 8.15 46.60
C GLU A 488 25.15 8.08 47.05
N TYR A 489 24.30 7.37 46.32
CA TYR A 489 22.92 7.13 46.74
C TYR A 489 22.84 6.44 48.11
N HIS A 490 23.64 5.38 48.32
CA HIS A 490 23.70 4.70 49.62
C HIS A 490 24.28 5.57 50.74
N ARG A 491 25.16 6.53 50.41
CA ARG A 491 25.77 7.45 51.38
C ARG A 491 24.75 8.44 51.96
N TYR A 492 23.88 9.02 51.13
CA TYR A 492 22.85 9.96 51.58
C TYR A 492 21.58 9.25 52.05
N GLY A 493 21.27 8.08 51.49
CA GLY A 493 20.04 7.35 51.76
C GLY A 493 18.80 7.96 51.06
N PRO A 494 17.69 7.20 50.98
CA PRO A 494 16.50 7.60 50.21
C PRO A 494 15.84 8.90 50.70
N GLU A 495 15.86 9.17 52.00
CA GLU A 495 15.21 10.35 52.59
C GLU A 495 15.89 11.67 52.22
N LEU A 496 17.23 11.65 52.11
CA LEU A 496 18.05 12.84 51.83
C LEU A 496 18.45 12.94 50.35
N TRP A 497 18.05 12.01 49.49
CA TRP A 497 18.44 11.98 48.07
C TRP A 497 17.67 12.97 47.19
N ASN A 498 16.46 13.36 47.57
CA ASN A 498 15.57 14.19 46.74
C ASN A 498 16.03 15.64 46.45
N PRO A 499 16.82 16.33 47.30
CA PRO A 499 17.29 17.68 46.99
C PRO A 499 18.15 17.73 45.72
N LYS A 500 17.80 18.62 44.78
CA LYS A 500 18.52 18.79 43.49
C LYS A 500 20.03 19.00 43.65
N CYS A 501 20.46 19.69 44.71
CA CYS A 501 21.88 19.95 44.97
C CYS A 501 22.72 18.69 45.21
N ILE A 502 22.12 17.61 45.71
CA ILE A 502 22.80 16.32 45.94
C ILE A 502 22.85 15.53 44.63
N GLN A 503 21.74 15.56 43.88
CA GLN A 503 21.60 14.86 42.60
C GLN A 503 22.42 15.47 41.47
N GLU A 504 22.69 16.78 41.50
CA GLU A 504 23.37 17.53 40.43
C GLU A 504 24.72 16.91 40.04
N THR A 505 25.51 16.47 41.01
CA THR A 505 26.82 15.87 40.73
C THR A 505 26.70 14.54 39.98
N VAL A 506 25.70 13.73 40.32
CA VAL A 506 25.43 12.45 39.65
C VAL A 506 24.83 12.68 38.26
N LEU A 507 23.89 13.61 38.16
CA LEU A 507 23.23 13.99 36.92
C LEU A 507 24.26 14.44 35.86
N LEU A 508 25.18 15.34 36.23
CA LEU A 508 26.20 15.86 35.31
C LEU A 508 27.13 14.74 34.80
N ARG A 509 27.46 13.75 35.63
CA ARG A 509 28.26 12.60 35.19
C ARG A 509 27.49 11.67 34.27
N TYR A 510 26.20 11.43 34.54
CA TYR A 510 25.36 10.68 33.62
C TYR A 510 25.23 11.38 32.26
N LEU A 511 25.04 12.69 32.24
CA LEU A 511 24.95 13.46 31.00
C LEU A 511 26.22 13.36 30.14
N ASP A 512 27.39 13.31 30.76
CA ASP A 512 28.68 13.17 30.07
C ASP A 512 28.86 11.77 29.46
N GLU A 513 28.46 10.72 30.17
CA GLU A 513 28.71 9.33 29.75
C GLU A 513 27.60 8.71 28.88
N ILE A 514 26.33 9.12 29.05
CA ILE A 514 25.17 8.55 28.34
C ILE A 514 25.34 8.48 26.81
N PRO A 515 25.82 9.52 26.11
CA PRO A 515 25.92 9.49 24.65
C PRO A 515 26.81 8.36 24.14
N GLU A 516 27.98 8.17 24.76
CA GLU A 516 28.91 7.09 24.40
C GLU A 516 28.38 5.73 24.84
N TRP A 517 27.79 5.64 26.03
CA TRP A 517 27.21 4.41 26.56
C TRP A 517 26.08 3.88 25.66
N LEU A 518 25.13 4.72 25.27
CA LEU A 518 24.05 4.31 24.36
C LEU A 518 24.60 3.87 23.00
N THR A 519 25.59 4.58 22.47
CA THR A 519 26.16 4.28 21.14
C THR A 519 26.82 2.90 21.10
N HIS A 520 27.48 2.49 22.18
CA HIS A 520 28.24 1.23 22.23
C HIS A 520 27.44 0.04 22.79
N TYR A 521 26.51 0.28 23.71
CA TYR A 521 25.89 -0.79 24.50
C TYR A 521 24.37 -0.90 24.33
N ALA A 522 23.68 0.10 23.76
CA ALA A 522 22.26 -0.04 23.49
C ALA A 522 22.05 -1.00 22.31
N GLN A 523 21.10 -1.92 22.46
CA GLN A 523 20.82 -2.93 21.44
C GLN A 523 19.32 -3.13 21.22
N PRO A 524 18.87 -3.19 19.96
CA PRO A 524 17.51 -3.62 19.63
C PRO A 524 17.24 -5.04 20.14
N ALA A 525 16.07 -5.27 20.74
CA ALA A 525 15.67 -6.59 21.23
C ALA A 525 15.52 -7.61 20.08
N LYS A 526 15.15 -7.12 18.89
CA LYS A 526 15.14 -7.87 17.63
C LYS A 526 15.87 -7.11 16.53
N THR A 527 16.87 -7.76 15.94
CA THR A 527 17.69 -7.18 14.88
C THR A 527 17.10 -7.33 13.47
N SER A 528 15.97 -8.02 13.32
CA SER A 528 15.30 -8.26 12.03
C SER A 528 14.72 -6.98 11.40
N CYS A 529 14.19 -6.06 12.22
CA CYS A 529 13.68 -4.77 11.77
C CYS A 529 14.74 -3.66 11.86
N TYR A 530 15.53 -3.69 12.93
CA TYR A 530 16.55 -2.69 13.23
C TYR A 530 17.90 -3.37 13.46
N PRO A 531 18.81 -3.36 12.47
CA PRO A 531 20.07 -4.10 12.58
C PRO A 531 20.99 -3.61 13.72
N ASN A 532 20.89 -2.34 14.11
CA ASN A 532 21.72 -1.73 15.14
C ASN A 532 21.01 -0.53 15.80
N TRP A 533 21.61 -0.01 16.88
CA TRP A 533 21.11 1.14 17.63
C TRP A 533 20.92 2.40 16.76
N ALA A 534 21.86 2.72 15.86
CA ALA A 534 21.75 3.92 15.04
C ALA A 534 20.51 3.91 14.14
N CYS A 535 20.20 2.76 13.53
CA CYS A 535 18.98 2.57 12.74
C CYS A 535 17.72 2.67 13.60
N PHE A 536 17.72 2.06 14.79
CA PHE A 536 16.63 2.13 15.75
C PHE A 536 16.36 3.57 16.22
N LEU A 537 17.41 4.26 16.64
CA LEU A 537 17.39 5.62 17.18
C LEU A 537 16.76 6.61 16.19
N LYS A 538 17.06 6.48 14.88
CA LYS A 538 16.48 7.33 13.84
C LYS A 538 14.94 7.25 13.79
N THR A 539 14.36 6.08 14.04
CA THR A 539 12.91 5.91 14.11
C THR A 539 12.38 6.29 15.48
N PHE A 540 13.07 5.90 16.54
CA PHE A 540 12.74 6.24 17.93
C PHE A 540 12.58 7.76 18.13
N LEU A 541 13.49 8.57 17.59
CA LEU A 541 13.44 10.04 17.69
C LEU A 541 12.29 10.69 16.92
N ARG A 542 11.43 9.93 16.23
CA ARG A 542 10.17 10.47 15.70
C ARG A 542 9.08 10.53 16.76
N GLN A 543 9.08 9.55 17.68
CA GLN A 543 8.12 9.37 18.76
C GLN A 543 8.56 8.14 19.59
N GLY A 544 9.27 8.38 20.68
CA GLY A 544 9.88 7.34 21.51
C GLY A 544 9.52 7.47 22.99
N VAL A 545 9.62 6.35 23.70
CA VAL A 545 9.39 6.24 25.15
C VAL A 545 10.57 5.56 25.81
N VAL A 546 11.04 6.12 26.92
CA VAL A 546 12.03 5.49 27.81
C VAL A 546 11.32 5.00 29.06
N GLU A 547 11.57 3.74 29.44
CA GLU A 547 11.00 3.13 30.64
C GLU A 547 12.03 2.29 31.38
N ALA A 548 11.95 2.28 32.70
CA ALA A 548 12.74 1.39 33.55
C ALA A 548 12.27 -0.06 33.36
N TYR A 549 13.24 -0.98 33.29
CA TYR A 549 12.97 -2.40 33.49
C TYR A 549 12.81 -2.68 35.00
N PRO A 550 11.92 -3.59 35.42
CA PRO A 550 11.77 -3.91 36.83
C PRO A 550 13.09 -4.30 37.51
N PRO A 551 13.40 -3.77 38.70
CA PRO A 551 14.65 -4.04 39.42
C PRO A 551 14.60 -5.40 40.14
N SER A 552 14.29 -6.46 39.40
CA SER A 552 14.16 -7.82 39.95
C SER A 552 14.63 -8.87 38.94
N ASN A 553 15.19 -9.96 39.45
CA ASN A 553 15.57 -11.12 38.63
C ASN A 553 14.38 -12.02 38.28
N SER A 554 13.27 -11.90 39.02
CA SER A 554 12.05 -12.68 38.81
C SER A 554 10.93 -11.75 38.34
N VAL A 555 10.81 -11.65 37.02
CA VAL A 555 9.81 -10.82 36.35
C VAL A 555 8.83 -11.73 35.61
N THR A 556 7.54 -11.50 35.83
CA THR A 556 6.45 -12.22 35.15
C THR A 556 5.58 -11.21 34.42
N CYS A 557 5.38 -11.39 33.11
CA CYS A 557 4.48 -10.54 32.34
C CYS A 557 3.13 -11.21 32.22
N LEU A 558 2.05 -10.43 32.18
CA LEU A 558 0.69 -10.89 32.07
C LEU A 558 -0.04 -10.09 31.01
N THR A 559 -0.98 -10.72 30.32
CA THR A 559 -1.94 -10.04 29.45
C THR A 559 -3.35 -10.26 29.97
N VAL A 560 -4.10 -9.17 30.11
CA VAL A 560 -5.52 -9.21 30.49
C VAL A 560 -6.36 -8.57 29.40
N ASP A 561 -7.34 -9.32 28.91
CA ASP A 561 -8.28 -8.88 27.89
C ASP A 561 -9.57 -8.38 28.53
N LEU A 562 -9.94 -7.15 28.19
CA LEU A 562 -11.12 -6.44 28.67
C LEU A 562 -12.10 -6.20 27.53
N LEU A 563 -13.38 -6.28 27.85
CA LEU A 563 -14.45 -5.69 27.05
C LEU A 563 -14.98 -4.46 27.78
N LEU A 564 -14.78 -3.31 27.15
CA LEU A 564 -15.40 -2.04 27.53
C LEU A 564 -16.74 -1.95 26.82
N GLU A 565 -17.81 -2.25 27.55
CA GLU A 565 -19.13 -2.34 26.95
C GLU A 565 -19.62 -0.95 26.52
N PRO A 566 -20.38 -0.84 25.41
CA PRO A 566 -21.06 0.40 25.03
C PRO A 566 -21.95 0.97 26.13
N GLY A 567 -22.46 0.12 27.03
CA GLY A 567 -23.25 0.53 28.20
C GLY A 567 -22.45 1.14 29.35
N GLY A 568 -21.11 1.16 29.28
CA GLY A 568 -20.22 1.73 30.31
C GLY A 568 -19.69 0.74 31.35
N GLU A 569 -20.00 -0.54 31.23
CA GLU A 569 -19.47 -1.59 32.10
C GLU A 569 -18.10 -2.10 31.62
N VAL A 570 -17.27 -2.53 32.57
CA VAL A 570 -15.93 -3.11 32.30
C VAL A 570 -15.95 -4.58 32.67
N THR A 571 -15.72 -5.46 31.69
CA THR A 571 -15.71 -6.91 31.91
C THR A 571 -14.35 -7.49 31.53
N MET A 572 -13.75 -8.30 32.41
CA MET A 572 -12.56 -9.09 32.09
C MET A 572 -12.97 -10.39 31.39
N PHE A 573 -12.39 -10.64 30.21
CA PHE A 573 -12.70 -11.78 29.35
C PHE A 573 -11.62 -12.87 29.35
N SER A 574 -10.35 -12.48 29.48
CA SER A 574 -9.23 -13.42 29.60
C SER A 574 -8.13 -12.80 30.46
N CYS A 575 -7.40 -13.65 31.17
CA CYS A 575 -6.22 -13.27 31.95
C CYS A 575 -5.18 -14.39 31.83
N GLY A 576 -3.99 -14.08 31.33
CA GLY A 576 -2.95 -15.07 31.12
C GLY A 576 -1.55 -14.59 31.48
N ASP A 577 -0.73 -15.49 32.04
CA ASP A 577 0.70 -15.27 32.25
C ASP A 577 1.44 -15.46 30.91
N GLN A 578 2.18 -14.46 30.44
CA GLN A 578 2.88 -14.51 29.15
C GLN A 578 4.04 -15.50 29.18
N LEU A 579 4.09 -16.35 28.15
CA LEU A 579 5.21 -17.23 27.86
C LEU A 579 6.15 -16.54 26.89
N HIS A 580 7.38 -16.29 27.34
CA HIS A 580 8.38 -15.60 26.54
C HIS A 580 9.23 -16.59 25.73
N GLY A 581 9.64 -16.15 24.53
CA GLY A 581 10.60 -16.87 23.71
C GLY A 581 12.05 -16.64 24.12
N GLY A 582 12.98 -17.01 23.23
CA GLY A 582 14.41 -16.76 23.40
C GLY A 582 14.77 -15.28 23.66
N CYS A 583 13.97 -14.34 23.16
CA CYS A 583 13.98 -12.95 23.60
C CYS A 583 12.97 -12.76 24.74
N LYS A 584 13.44 -12.47 25.96
CA LYS A 584 12.62 -12.28 27.17
C LYS A 584 11.58 -11.14 27.09
N LEU A 585 11.51 -10.42 25.97
CA LEU A 585 10.58 -9.32 25.73
C LEU A 585 9.51 -9.66 24.67
N GLU A 586 9.52 -10.89 24.13
CA GLU A 586 8.51 -11.37 23.19
C GLU A 586 7.66 -12.46 23.80
N ALA A 587 6.34 -12.24 23.89
CA ALA A 587 5.38 -13.26 24.24
C ALA A 587 5.03 -14.14 23.02
N ILE A 588 5.35 -15.43 23.10
CA ILE A 588 4.97 -16.46 22.11
C ILE A 588 3.59 -17.05 22.44
N GLY A 589 3.22 -17.00 23.72
CA GLY A 589 2.03 -17.64 24.24
C GLY A 589 1.61 -17.12 25.61
N SER A 590 0.65 -17.80 26.21
CA SER A 590 0.15 -17.49 27.54
C SER A 590 -0.32 -18.75 28.27
N ILE A 591 -0.31 -18.70 29.60
CA ILE A 591 -0.93 -19.66 30.50
C ILE A 591 -2.23 -19.03 31.00
N VAL A 592 -3.37 -19.67 30.74
CA VAL A 592 -4.71 -19.17 31.10
C VAL A 592 -5.43 -20.17 32.00
N PRO A 593 -5.98 -19.77 33.17
CA PRO A 593 -5.90 -18.43 33.77
C PRO A 593 -4.51 -18.10 34.31
N GLN A 594 -4.24 -16.82 34.51
CA GLN A 594 -3.02 -16.36 35.19
C GLN A 594 -2.99 -16.76 36.66
N SER A 595 -1.79 -16.99 37.18
CA SER A 595 -1.50 -17.35 38.57
C SER A 595 -0.52 -16.40 39.26
N SER A 596 0.07 -15.44 38.53
CA SER A 596 1.09 -14.56 39.10
C SER A 596 0.51 -13.49 40.03
N VAL A 597 -0.63 -12.89 39.73
CA VAL A 597 -1.19 -11.77 40.52
C VAL A 597 -2.47 -12.21 41.24
N HIS A 598 -2.66 -11.71 42.47
CA HIS A 598 -3.89 -11.99 43.21
C HIS A 598 -5.12 -11.47 42.43
N PRO A 599 -6.19 -12.28 42.24
CA PRO A 599 -7.31 -11.93 41.36
C PRO A 599 -7.99 -10.60 41.71
N GLU A 600 -8.12 -10.26 42.99
CA GLU A 600 -8.74 -8.99 43.42
C GLU A 600 -7.90 -7.77 43.05
N THR A 601 -6.58 -7.85 43.21
CA THR A 601 -5.64 -6.79 42.83
C THR A 601 -5.69 -6.58 41.32
N LEU A 602 -5.66 -7.68 40.55
CA LEU A 602 -5.77 -7.67 39.10
C LEU A 602 -7.09 -7.03 38.65
N HIS A 603 -8.20 -7.44 39.26
CA HIS A 603 -9.52 -6.89 38.96
C HIS A 603 -9.61 -5.39 39.26
N SER A 604 -9.04 -4.94 40.38
CA SER A 604 -9.00 -3.52 40.75
C SER A 604 -8.24 -2.68 39.71
N ILE A 605 -7.03 -3.11 39.33
CA ILE A 605 -6.20 -2.45 38.31
C ILE A 605 -6.96 -2.38 36.99
N CYS A 606 -7.43 -3.51 36.48
CA CYS A 606 -8.12 -3.60 35.20
C CYS A 606 -9.43 -2.79 35.17
N THR A 607 -10.17 -2.75 36.27
CA THR A 607 -11.39 -1.94 36.37
C THR A 607 -11.08 -0.44 36.30
N ARG A 608 -10.02 0.02 36.98
CA ARG A 608 -9.58 1.43 36.95
C ARG A 608 -9.11 1.81 35.55
N VAL A 609 -8.29 0.98 34.92
CA VAL A 609 -7.83 1.18 33.54
C VAL A 609 -9.01 1.22 32.56
N GLY A 610 -9.93 0.26 32.66
CA GLY A 610 -11.11 0.21 31.79
C GLY A 610 -12.02 1.44 31.94
N ARG A 611 -12.20 1.94 33.17
CA ARG A 611 -12.93 3.20 33.44
C ARG A 611 -12.22 4.41 32.84
N ALA A 612 -10.90 4.49 32.97
CA ALA A 612 -10.10 5.56 32.38
C ALA A 612 -10.16 5.55 30.83
N CYS A 613 -10.23 4.36 30.22
CA CYS A 613 -10.47 4.18 28.79
C CYS A 613 -11.88 4.69 28.38
N LEU A 614 -12.92 4.30 29.12
CA LEU A 614 -14.30 4.73 28.86
C LEU A 614 -14.46 6.26 28.94
N GLN A 615 -13.83 6.92 29.92
CA GLN A 615 -13.80 8.38 30.04
C GLN A 615 -13.21 9.07 28.80
N ARG A 616 -12.28 8.40 28.11
CA ARG A 616 -11.65 8.85 26.85
C ARG A 616 -12.40 8.37 25.60
N ARG A 617 -13.62 7.86 25.76
CA ARG A 617 -14.49 7.33 24.69
C ARG A 617 -13.91 6.11 23.97
N ILE A 618 -13.11 5.31 24.66
CA ILE A 618 -12.62 4.02 24.16
C ILE A 618 -13.64 2.95 24.56
N VAL A 619 -14.24 2.29 23.57
CA VAL A 619 -15.26 1.25 23.71
C VAL A 619 -14.86 0.04 22.88
N GLY A 620 -15.20 -1.18 23.30
CA GLY A 620 -14.83 -2.42 22.63
C GLY A 620 -13.72 -3.16 23.36
N TYR A 621 -12.95 -3.95 22.62
CA TYR A 621 -11.92 -4.81 23.19
C TYR A 621 -10.61 -4.06 23.44
N VAL A 622 -10.03 -4.29 24.61
CA VAL A 622 -8.76 -3.70 25.04
C VAL A 622 -7.94 -4.77 25.75
N SER A 623 -6.67 -4.90 25.40
CA SER A 623 -5.71 -5.79 26.05
C SER A 623 -4.73 -4.94 26.86
N VAL A 624 -4.53 -5.31 28.13
CA VAL A 624 -3.63 -4.63 29.07
C VAL A 624 -2.49 -5.57 29.40
N ASP A 625 -1.26 -5.15 29.14
CA ASP A 625 -0.07 -5.87 29.56
C ASP A 625 0.44 -5.32 30.89
N LEU A 626 0.67 -6.24 31.82
CA LEU A 626 1.12 -5.97 33.17
C LEU A 626 2.42 -6.74 33.43
N VAL A 627 3.23 -6.24 34.35
CA VAL A 627 4.44 -6.90 34.81
C VAL A 627 4.42 -6.98 36.32
N SER A 628 4.58 -8.20 36.85
CA SER A 628 4.65 -8.45 38.28
C SER A 628 6.04 -8.94 38.69
N PHE A 629 6.55 -8.38 39.78
CA PHE A 629 7.88 -8.69 40.32
C PHE A 629 7.91 -8.45 41.83
N LEU A 630 8.91 -9.03 42.50
CA LEU A 630 9.14 -8.81 43.92
C LEU A 630 10.09 -7.61 44.08
N ASP A 631 9.65 -6.60 44.81
CA ASP A 631 10.51 -5.47 45.18
C ASP A 631 11.47 -5.90 46.30
N HIS A 632 12.78 -5.79 46.07
CA HIS A 632 13.79 -6.17 47.04
C HIS A 632 13.82 -5.26 48.27
N ASN A 633 13.34 -4.02 48.17
CA ASN A 633 13.35 -3.07 49.29
C ASN A 633 12.16 -3.30 50.23
N THR A 634 10.97 -3.53 49.68
CA THR A 634 9.74 -3.71 50.48
C THR A 634 9.37 -5.17 50.72
N MET A 635 9.97 -6.11 49.96
CA MET A 635 9.57 -7.53 49.92
C MET A 635 8.10 -7.74 49.53
N GLU A 636 7.49 -6.73 48.90
CA GLU A 636 6.11 -6.79 48.40
C GLU A 636 6.09 -7.07 46.90
N LYS A 637 5.03 -7.74 46.46
CA LYS A 637 4.79 -7.98 45.04
C LYS A 637 4.20 -6.72 44.41
N LYS A 638 4.97 -6.08 43.54
CA LYS A 638 4.51 -4.92 42.76
C LYS A 638 4.00 -5.35 41.39
N VAL A 639 3.06 -4.58 40.84
CA VAL A 639 2.47 -4.79 39.52
C VAL A 639 2.48 -3.47 38.76
N TRP A 640 3.18 -3.43 37.63
CA TRP A 640 3.22 -2.26 36.75
C TRP A 640 2.43 -2.49 35.48
N ALA A 641 1.69 -1.48 35.03
CA ALA A 641 1.08 -1.46 33.71
C ALA A 641 2.10 -0.96 32.66
N VAL A 642 2.34 -1.77 31.63
CA VAL A 642 3.45 -1.53 30.67
C VAL A 642 2.99 -1.32 29.23
N ASP A 643 1.81 -1.83 28.85
CA ASP A 643 1.32 -1.70 27.48
C ASP A 643 -0.21 -1.79 27.39
N LEU A 644 -0.78 -1.11 26.39
CA LEU A 644 -2.23 -1.05 26.16
C LEU A 644 -2.55 -1.17 24.68
N ASP A 645 -3.18 -2.27 24.29
CA ASP A 645 -3.64 -2.50 22.93
C ASP A 645 -5.15 -2.34 22.83
N ILE A 646 -5.61 -1.36 22.04
CA ILE A 646 -7.04 -1.13 21.80
C ILE A 646 -7.51 -2.00 20.62
N THR A 647 -7.41 -3.31 20.82
CA THR A 647 -7.76 -4.32 19.82
C THR A 647 -8.29 -5.56 20.49
N TYR A 648 -8.95 -6.41 19.71
CA TYR A 648 -9.22 -7.77 20.11
C TYR A 648 -7.94 -8.60 19.92
N SER A 649 -7.40 -9.15 21.00
CA SER A 649 -6.06 -9.76 21.05
C SER A 649 -6.01 -11.20 20.52
N ASN A 650 -4.81 -11.68 20.27
CA ASN A 650 -4.56 -13.09 19.91
C ASN A 650 -4.85 -14.03 21.08
N GLN A 651 -4.48 -13.63 22.30
CA GLN A 651 -4.77 -14.40 23.52
C GLN A 651 -6.28 -14.60 23.68
N LEU A 652 -7.07 -13.53 23.51
CA LEU A 652 -8.51 -13.60 23.59
C LEU A 652 -9.09 -14.56 22.54
N ALA A 653 -8.65 -14.46 21.28
CA ALA A 653 -9.13 -15.33 20.20
C ALA A 653 -8.92 -16.82 20.56
N MET A 654 -7.73 -17.16 21.03
CA MET A 654 -7.39 -18.53 21.43
C MET A 654 -8.10 -18.97 22.70
N THR A 655 -8.33 -18.05 23.65
CA THR A 655 -9.16 -18.31 24.85
C THR A 655 -10.59 -18.66 24.44
N GLN A 656 -11.18 -17.97 23.46
CA GLN A 656 -12.54 -18.31 23.00
C GLN A 656 -12.60 -19.71 22.38
N MET A 657 -11.56 -20.12 21.65
CA MET A 657 -11.44 -21.49 21.16
C MET A 657 -11.32 -22.49 22.31
N LEU A 658 -10.50 -22.22 23.32
CA LEU A 658 -10.37 -23.06 24.51
C LEU A 658 -11.73 -23.27 25.19
N LEU A 659 -12.47 -22.19 25.45
CA LEU A 659 -13.79 -22.24 26.10
C LEU A 659 -14.79 -23.03 25.26
N MET A 660 -14.80 -22.82 23.93
CA MET A 660 -15.66 -23.58 23.03
C MET A 660 -15.35 -25.09 23.03
N MET A 661 -14.06 -25.45 23.03
CA MET A 661 -13.63 -26.86 22.96
C MET A 661 -13.84 -27.61 24.26
N THR A 662 -13.58 -26.96 25.38
CA THR A 662 -13.79 -27.52 26.72
C THR A 662 -15.27 -27.48 27.12
N GLY A 663 -16.05 -26.56 26.56
CA GLY A 663 -17.38 -26.22 27.07
C GLY A 663 -17.32 -25.51 28.43
N GLY A 664 -16.14 -25.00 28.80
CA GLY A 664 -15.88 -24.42 30.10
C GLY A 664 -16.16 -22.92 30.18
N THR A 665 -16.11 -22.40 31.40
CA THR A 665 -16.25 -20.98 31.73
C THR A 665 -15.01 -20.49 32.46
N LEU A 666 -14.48 -19.36 32.00
CA LEU A 666 -13.36 -18.69 32.66
C LEU A 666 -13.91 -17.58 33.56
N ASN A 667 -13.70 -17.70 34.87
CA ASN A 667 -14.01 -16.65 35.83
C ASN A 667 -12.72 -15.90 36.21
N CYS A 668 -12.52 -14.74 35.59
CA CYS A 668 -11.35 -13.90 35.86
C CYS A 668 -11.32 -13.32 37.28
N ARG A 669 -12.47 -13.26 37.99
CA ARG A 669 -12.52 -12.76 39.38
C ARG A 669 -11.98 -13.77 40.38
N THR A 670 -12.18 -15.06 40.12
CA THR A 670 -11.67 -16.14 40.98
C THR A 670 -10.34 -16.71 40.46
N GLY A 671 -9.99 -16.42 39.19
CA GLY A 671 -8.82 -17.00 38.53
C GLY A 671 -9.02 -18.49 38.21
N CYS A 672 -10.27 -18.93 38.02
CA CYS A 672 -10.61 -20.33 37.80
C CYS A 672 -11.17 -20.55 36.40
N LEU A 673 -10.68 -21.59 35.73
CA LEU A 673 -11.26 -22.13 34.52
C LEU A 673 -11.92 -23.46 34.87
N GLU A 674 -13.25 -23.48 34.74
CA GLU A 674 -14.08 -24.63 35.07
C GLU A 674 -14.60 -25.26 33.78
N ALA A 675 -14.48 -26.59 33.62
CA ALA A 675 -15.11 -27.31 32.52
C ALA A 675 -16.08 -28.37 33.04
N PRO A 676 -17.20 -28.62 32.34
CA PRO A 676 -18.15 -29.67 32.72
C PRO A 676 -17.50 -31.05 32.57
N MET A 677 -17.30 -31.76 33.68
CA MET A 677 -16.80 -33.14 33.68
C MET A 677 -17.97 -34.14 33.77
N PRO A 678 -17.92 -35.28 33.05
CA PRO A 678 -18.93 -36.33 33.19
C PRO A 678 -18.85 -36.97 34.59
N ILE A 679 -20.01 -37.18 35.20
CA ILE A 679 -20.29 -37.47 36.63
C ILE A 679 -19.65 -38.77 37.18
N SER A 680 -18.94 -39.56 36.36
CA SER A 680 -18.56 -40.94 36.73
C SER A 680 -17.25 -41.09 37.52
N GLU A 681 -16.44 -40.05 37.69
CA GLU A 681 -15.24 -40.13 38.53
C GLU A 681 -15.33 -39.05 39.61
N LYS A 682 -15.34 -39.48 40.88
CA LYS A 682 -15.26 -38.61 42.08
C LYS A 682 -13.89 -37.91 42.16
N ALA A 683 -13.51 -37.17 41.14
CA ALA A 683 -12.42 -36.22 41.19
C ALA A 683 -13.02 -34.84 41.53
N PRO A 684 -12.38 -34.04 42.39
CA PRO A 684 -12.81 -32.67 42.62
C PRO A 684 -12.86 -31.92 41.28
N VAL A 685 -13.79 -30.97 41.14
CA VAL A 685 -13.82 -30.01 40.02
C VAL A 685 -12.42 -29.39 39.93
N GLY A 686 -11.60 -29.90 39.01
CA GLY A 686 -10.21 -29.50 38.90
C GLY A 686 -10.16 -28.17 38.18
N ASN A 687 -9.51 -27.17 38.77
CA ASN A 687 -9.15 -25.95 38.06
C ASN A 687 -8.29 -26.35 36.85
N LEU A 688 -8.88 -26.28 35.66
CA LEU A 688 -8.17 -26.55 34.43
C LEU A 688 -7.24 -25.38 34.14
N CYS A 689 -6.10 -25.69 33.53
CA CYS A 689 -5.17 -24.70 33.03
C CYS A 689 -4.92 -24.97 31.56
N ALA A 690 -4.81 -23.91 30.78
CA ALA A 690 -4.47 -24.02 29.38
C ALA A 690 -3.16 -23.30 29.09
N VAL A 691 -2.33 -23.95 28.27
CA VAL A 691 -1.15 -23.33 27.68
C VAL A 691 -1.47 -23.04 26.22
N ILE A 692 -1.34 -21.78 25.83
CA ILE A 692 -1.71 -21.26 24.52
C ILE A 692 -0.45 -20.74 23.83
N GLY A 693 -0.12 -21.26 22.65
CA GLY A 693 0.79 -20.64 21.69
C GLY A 693 -0.02 -19.90 20.63
N ASN A 694 0.14 -18.57 20.58
CA ASN A 694 -0.66 -17.70 19.72
C ASN A 694 -0.20 -17.74 18.26
N HIS A 695 1.12 -17.73 18.05
CA HIS A 695 1.74 -17.71 16.73
C HIS A 695 3.04 -18.50 16.75
N LEU A 696 2.93 -19.81 16.58
CA LEU A 696 4.06 -20.72 16.49
C LEU A 696 4.48 -20.82 15.03
N PHE A 697 5.71 -20.41 14.73
CA PHE A 697 6.28 -20.35 13.40
C PHE A 697 7.42 -21.35 13.27
N HIS A 698 7.42 -22.07 12.14
CA HIS A 698 8.51 -22.94 11.74
C HIS A 698 8.57 -23.01 10.21
N SER A 699 9.72 -22.66 9.60
CA SER A 699 9.85 -22.61 8.14
C SER A 699 9.48 -23.94 7.47
N ASP A 700 9.92 -25.05 8.05
CA ASP A 700 9.78 -26.38 7.43
C ASP A 700 8.34 -26.93 7.48
N LEU A 701 7.43 -26.33 8.26
CA LEU A 701 6.01 -26.68 8.23
C LEU A 701 5.40 -26.45 6.84
N SER A 702 5.97 -25.53 6.04
CA SER A 702 5.48 -25.25 4.69
C SER A 702 5.54 -26.46 3.76
N MET A 703 6.39 -27.44 4.08
CA MET A 703 6.57 -28.67 3.29
C MET A 703 5.44 -29.68 3.54
N LEU A 704 4.70 -29.56 4.64
CA LEU A 704 3.64 -30.48 5.02
C LEU A 704 2.26 -29.94 4.66
N TYR A 705 1.41 -30.78 4.07
CA TYR A 705 -0.01 -30.46 3.95
C TYR A 705 -0.68 -30.59 5.33
N ASN A 706 -1.65 -29.72 5.63
CA ASN A 706 -2.34 -29.68 6.93
C ASN A 706 -2.88 -31.06 7.35
N LYS A 707 -3.42 -31.82 6.40
CA LYS A 707 -3.92 -33.19 6.65
C LYS A 707 -2.81 -34.15 7.10
N VAL A 708 -1.63 -34.08 6.47
CA VAL A 708 -0.47 -34.89 6.83
C VAL A 708 0.06 -34.48 8.20
N PHE A 709 0.17 -33.17 8.45
CA PHE A 709 0.54 -32.64 9.76
C PHE A 709 -0.38 -33.14 10.88
N LEU A 710 -1.71 -33.07 10.69
CA LEU A 710 -2.68 -33.56 11.67
C LEU A 710 -2.63 -35.09 11.84
N MET A 711 -2.36 -35.85 10.78
CA MET A 711 -2.16 -37.29 10.86
C MET A 711 -0.90 -37.66 11.66
N MET A 712 0.20 -36.97 11.41
CA MET A 712 1.45 -37.12 12.16
C MET A 712 1.21 -36.82 13.64
N CYS A 713 0.60 -35.67 13.96
CA CYS A 713 0.23 -35.33 15.34
C CYS A 713 -0.62 -36.43 16.00
N LYS A 714 -1.63 -36.95 15.29
CA LYS A 714 -2.48 -38.02 15.78
C LYS A 714 -1.70 -39.32 16.05
N ALA A 715 -0.72 -39.67 15.23
CA ALA A 715 0.13 -40.85 15.41
C ALA A 715 0.99 -40.76 16.68
N HIS A 716 1.49 -39.56 17.02
CA HIS A 716 2.21 -39.28 18.27
C HIS A 716 1.29 -39.00 19.47
N GLY A 717 -0.01 -39.26 19.36
CA GLY A 717 -0.99 -39.04 20.43
C GLY A 717 -1.32 -37.57 20.71
N ILE A 718 -0.86 -36.64 19.85
CA ILE A 718 -1.12 -35.20 19.96
C ILE A 718 -2.53 -34.93 19.41
N ARG A 719 -3.52 -35.00 20.29
CA ARG A 719 -4.93 -34.77 19.94
C ARG A 719 -5.73 -34.28 21.14
N PHE A 720 -6.82 -33.60 20.86
CA PHE A 720 -7.82 -33.25 21.87
C PHE A 720 -8.77 -34.41 22.10
N ASN A 721 -9.01 -34.76 23.36
CA ASN A 721 -9.97 -35.77 23.76
C ASN A 721 -11.29 -35.10 24.17
N LYS A 722 -12.32 -35.25 23.33
CA LYS A 722 -13.66 -34.68 23.57
C LYS A 722 -14.35 -35.20 24.83
N LYS A 723 -14.02 -36.41 25.30
CA LYS A 723 -14.62 -37.01 26.51
C LYS A 723 -14.05 -36.43 27.79
N THR A 724 -12.73 -36.29 27.85
CA THR A 724 -12.03 -35.75 29.02
C THR A 724 -11.88 -34.23 28.98
N LYS A 725 -12.24 -33.59 27.85
CA LYS A 725 -12.08 -32.15 27.59
C LYS A 725 -10.63 -31.67 27.75
N GLN A 726 -9.67 -32.56 27.49
CA GLN A 726 -8.24 -32.32 27.70
C GLN A 726 -7.42 -32.70 26.46
N GLY A 727 -6.21 -32.14 26.37
CA GLY A 727 -5.25 -32.39 25.30
C GLY A 727 -5.06 -31.19 24.36
N THR A 728 -4.57 -31.46 23.15
CA THR A 728 -4.09 -30.41 22.22
C THR A 728 -5.05 -30.11 21.09
N VAL A 729 -5.35 -28.84 20.89
CA VAL A 729 -6.07 -28.29 19.74
C VAL A 729 -5.14 -27.38 18.94
N PHE A 730 -5.24 -27.42 17.61
CA PHE A 730 -4.45 -26.57 16.72
C PHE A 730 -5.33 -25.51 16.04
N THR A 731 -4.79 -24.32 15.84
CA THR A 731 -5.41 -23.31 14.98
C THR A 731 -4.65 -23.23 13.68
N LEU A 732 -5.33 -23.49 12.57
CA LEU A 732 -4.76 -23.43 11.23
C LEU A 732 -5.14 -22.08 10.59
N PHE A 733 -4.15 -21.29 10.20
CA PHE A 733 -4.35 -19.93 9.71
C PHE A 733 -4.43 -19.85 8.18
N ASP A 734 -3.69 -20.70 7.45
CA ASP A 734 -3.57 -20.60 6.00
C ASP A 734 -3.35 -21.95 5.33
N SER A 735 -3.73 -22.04 4.04
CA SER A 735 -3.49 -23.20 3.19
C SER A 735 -2.30 -23.02 2.23
N SER A 736 -1.77 -21.79 2.11
CA SER A 736 -0.77 -21.44 1.10
C SER A 736 0.66 -21.73 1.58
N LYS A 737 1.12 -20.99 2.60
CA LYS A 737 2.47 -21.11 3.17
C LYS A 737 2.56 -22.16 4.25
N ARG A 738 1.52 -22.36 5.06
CA ARG A 738 1.43 -23.38 6.12
C ARG A 738 2.62 -23.36 7.09
N SER A 739 3.23 -22.20 7.33
CA SER A 739 4.43 -22.07 8.16
C SER A 739 4.13 -21.68 9.60
N SER A 740 2.87 -21.39 9.92
CA SER A 740 2.45 -20.86 11.22
C SER A 740 1.21 -21.58 11.72
N ILE A 741 1.17 -21.90 13.01
CA ILE A 741 0.06 -22.57 13.67
C ILE A 741 -0.19 -21.97 15.05
N GLY A 742 -1.42 -22.04 15.53
CA GLY A 742 -1.75 -21.86 16.95
C GLY A 742 -1.82 -23.22 17.64
N MET A 743 -1.49 -23.29 18.92
CA MET A 743 -1.61 -24.53 19.71
C MET A 743 -2.17 -24.22 21.09
N THR A 744 -3.18 -24.97 21.51
CA THR A 744 -3.76 -24.88 22.86
C THR A 744 -3.76 -26.24 23.51
N VAL A 745 -3.17 -26.35 24.69
CA VAL A 745 -3.13 -27.57 25.50
C VAL A 745 -3.89 -27.31 26.79
N SER A 746 -4.96 -28.07 27.04
CA SER A 746 -5.81 -27.93 28.23
C SER A 746 -5.65 -29.14 29.15
N GLU A 747 -4.98 -28.96 30.31
CA GLU A 747 -4.73 -30.00 31.32
C GLU A 747 -4.55 -29.35 32.73
N ASP A 748 -3.91 -30.03 33.68
CA ASP A 748 -3.42 -29.41 34.92
C ASP A 748 -2.17 -28.55 34.62
N LEU A 749 -1.89 -27.47 35.36
CA LEU A 749 -0.83 -26.51 35.03
C LEU A 749 0.54 -27.15 34.72
N GLN A 750 1.05 -28.00 35.61
CA GLN A 750 2.36 -28.64 35.41
C GLN A 750 2.34 -29.58 34.21
N ARG A 751 1.24 -30.32 34.06
CA ARG A 751 1.06 -31.26 32.95
C ARG A 751 0.89 -30.54 31.63
N ALA A 752 0.14 -29.45 31.59
CA ALA A 752 -0.13 -28.65 30.40
C ALA A 752 1.17 -28.03 29.87
N LEU A 753 2.02 -27.48 30.74
CA LEU A 753 3.34 -26.97 30.36
C LEU A 753 4.26 -28.07 29.83
N ALA A 754 4.37 -29.19 30.54
CA ALA A 754 5.18 -30.32 30.11
C ALA A 754 4.69 -30.90 28.77
N THR A 755 3.37 -31.04 28.62
CA THR A 755 2.71 -31.53 27.40
C THR A 755 2.90 -30.54 26.25
N PHE A 756 2.78 -29.24 26.48
CA PHE A 756 3.02 -28.19 25.47
C PHE A 756 4.47 -28.23 24.97
N ALA A 757 5.45 -28.22 25.87
CA ALA A 757 6.87 -28.31 25.52
C ALA A 757 7.20 -29.63 24.79
N ARG A 758 6.67 -30.76 25.28
CA ARG A 758 6.86 -32.06 24.62
C ARG A 758 6.27 -32.06 23.20
N HIS A 759 5.08 -31.49 23.00
CA HIS A 759 4.46 -31.42 21.68
C HIS A 759 5.26 -30.54 20.72
N LEU A 760 5.75 -29.37 21.15
CA LEU A 760 6.64 -28.55 20.34
C LEU A 760 7.90 -29.30 19.95
N SER A 761 8.55 -29.99 20.90
CA SER A 761 9.76 -30.76 20.63
C SER A 761 9.53 -31.91 19.65
N VAL A 762 8.43 -32.66 19.80
CA VAL A 762 8.10 -33.78 18.89
C VAL A 762 7.82 -33.24 17.49
N ILE A 763 7.02 -32.18 17.37
CA ILE A 763 6.72 -31.58 16.07
C ILE A 763 8.00 -31.06 15.43
N HIS A 764 8.86 -30.35 16.18
CA HIS A 764 10.14 -29.86 15.68
C HIS A 764 11.02 -31.01 15.16
N GLN A 765 11.13 -32.12 15.88
CA GLN A 765 11.95 -33.27 15.46
C GLN A 765 11.44 -33.95 14.19
N GLU A 766 10.13 -34.09 14.05
CA GLU A 766 9.52 -34.75 12.88
C GLU A 766 9.61 -33.91 11.60
N ILE A 767 9.59 -32.58 11.71
CA ILE A 767 9.59 -31.68 10.55
C ILE A 767 10.98 -31.14 10.18
N SER A 768 11.92 -31.11 11.13
CA SER A 768 13.24 -30.52 10.89
C SER A 768 14.09 -31.43 10.05
N ILE A 769 14.67 -30.89 8.98
CA ILE A 769 15.61 -31.63 8.14
C ILE A 769 17.01 -31.55 8.77
N PRO A 770 17.73 -32.68 8.94
CA PRO A 770 19.03 -32.71 9.65
C PRO A 770 20.14 -31.83 9.05
N LYS A 771 19.96 -31.27 7.84
CA LYS A 771 20.98 -30.49 7.11
C LYS A 771 20.68 -28.99 7.02
N SER A 772 19.52 -28.52 7.49
CA SER A 772 19.16 -27.10 7.51
C SER A 772 18.29 -26.84 8.73
N GLN A 773 18.81 -26.15 9.75
CA GLN A 773 17.96 -25.62 10.81
C GLN A 773 17.17 -24.44 10.24
N GLY A 774 15.89 -24.67 9.99
CA GLY A 774 14.94 -23.64 9.59
C GLY A 774 14.73 -22.58 10.67
N GLU A 775 14.20 -21.42 10.30
CA GLU A 775 13.80 -20.38 11.27
C GLU A 775 12.57 -20.87 12.05
N THR A 776 12.64 -20.82 13.38
CA THR A 776 11.61 -21.35 14.29
C THR A 776 11.57 -20.58 15.60
N ASN A 777 10.38 -20.49 16.20
CA ASN A 777 10.16 -19.99 17.57
C ASN A 777 9.67 -21.09 18.53
N PHE A 778 9.91 -22.36 18.22
CA PHE A 778 9.48 -23.50 19.05
C PHE A 778 10.41 -23.75 20.25
N MET A 779 11.65 -23.23 20.21
CA MET A 779 12.75 -23.54 21.13
C MET A 779 12.86 -22.54 22.28
#